data_AF-A0A3L8DKM4-F1
#
_entry.id   AF-A0A3L8DKM4-F1
#
_cell.length_a   1.000
_cell.length_b   1.000
_cell.length_c   1.000
_cell.angle_alpha   90.00
_cell.angle_beta   90.00
_cell.angle_gamma   90.00
#
_symmetry.space_group_name_H-M   'P 1'
#
loop_
_entity.id
_entity.type
_entity.pdbx_description
1 polymer ?
#
loop_
_entity_poly.entity_id
_entity_poly.type
_entity_poly.pdbx_seq_one_letter_code
_entity_poly.pdbx_strand_id
1 'polypeptide(L)'
;MDTTKRKSKPNPREKANIISVLLWWWTLSLFKTGYKKVLEVEDLFDPLKVDRSTLLGDRLEKRWSIELENSKKSKRKPSLLRTIFRTFLWEYAVLGMIQILNEFVIRIIELTQEIGIRRLGTPLLLGGLLRYFRKDSVEVYESALWYGAGICVATAVNVLSGNQAIFGAFHVGAKVRVAVCSVVYRKALRLNKSALGDTAPGKVVNLVANDVNRFDLVSIFIHYMWSAPTSALVIAYILYHEVGYAGLIGITAVFVVVPLQSYTGKLSSKFRQQTAIKTDERVRLMEEIISGVQVIKMYAWEKPFCAMVELARKLELRVVTKSSYIRGIYMTFNLFTTRMALYCTFISMLLLGEEVTADKIFVVSSYFNILAQTMTGMFVRGFAELAECNVGIRRLQHFLQHEEFQGSNIIPKRLSMSGSSIKSDHNRHSLTDLPYIDDDNVVETCESQSDDRKMNGLVIVANDLLKNTANLVGEKRRSSTYDWAIKMINVTATWNVGSEEKTLQDLNLNIEKGKLYAVIGMVGNGKSSLLSAILGEMYLTEGQVKVNGNISYASQEAWVFGSTVRQNILFGEPYDRQRYHKVVKACALLRDFKQFPQGDQTIVGERGSSLSGGQKARINLARSLYRQSDVYLLDDPLSAVDAHVSKHLFQECIQRYLAGKTRILATHQLQYIKAVDAIILLEQGQIKYFSNYQDLLEYRPEYRVLLVAENEKSDESDIEKTINIRRQFSSSSNRVSGFSYSRFSLTWITLTLFNKNNT
;
A
#
# COMPACT_ATOMS: atom_id res chain seq x y z
N MET A 1 -15.84 6.94 -2.14
CA MET A 1 -15.70 8.34 -2.59
C MET A 1 -17.07 8.82 -3.01
N ASP A 2 -17.92 9.13 -2.03
CA ASP A 2 -19.01 10.09 -2.23
C ASP A 2 -18.43 11.44 -1.85
N THR A 3 -18.42 12.38 -2.79
CA THR A 3 -17.99 13.77 -2.61
C THR A 3 -19.13 14.60 -2.00
N THR A 4 -19.86 14.05 -1.03
CA THR A 4 -20.65 14.90 -0.14
C THR A 4 -19.65 15.69 0.70
N LYS A 5 -19.71 17.02 0.63
CA LYS A 5 -18.82 17.94 1.35
C LYS A 5 -18.71 17.49 2.82
N ARG A 6 -17.60 16.81 3.15
CA ARG A 6 -17.32 16.37 4.52
C ARG A 6 -17.16 17.63 5.36
N LYS A 7 -17.99 17.81 6.38
CA LYS A 7 -17.84 18.93 7.33
C LYS A 7 -16.48 18.75 8.02
N SER A 8 -15.48 19.50 7.57
CA SER A 8 -14.12 19.47 8.09
C SER A 8 -14.12 20.12 9.47
N LYS A 9 -13.75 19.35 10.51
CA LYS A 9 -13.55 19.86 11.87
C LYS A 9 -12.05 20.04 12.06
N PRO A 10 -11.53 21.28 12.14
CA PRO A 10 -10.10 21.52 12.29
C PRO A 10 -9.60 20.95 13.61
N ASN A 11 -8.32 20.56 13.62
CA ASN A 11 -7.74 19.94 14.80
C ASN A 11 -7.56 20.96 15.94
N PRO A 12 -8.09 20.70 17.16
CA PRO A 12 -7.95 21.62 18.30
C PRO A 12 -6.49 21.84 18.71
N ARG A 13 -5.57 20.94 18.33
CA ARG A 13 -4.13 21.13 18.54
C ARG A 13 -3.55 22.30 17.76
N GLU A 14 -4.15 22.72 16.64
CA GLU A 14 -3.66 23.88 15.85
C GLU A 14 -3.82 25.22 16.59
N LYS A 15 -4.83 25.32 17.47
CA LYS A 15 -5.13 26.52 18.26
C LYS A 15 -4.71 26.40 19.73
N ALA A 16 -4.04 25.32 20.12
CA ALA A 16 -3.75 25.03 21.51
C ALA A 16 -2.52 25.81 22.02
N ASN A 17 -2.65 26.43 23.18
CA ASN A 17 -1.52 27.04 23.90
C ASN A 17 -0.51 25.99 24.36
N ILE A 18 0.74 26.40 24.61
CA ILE A 18 1.83 25.51 25.06
C ILE A 18 1.43 24.69 26.29
N ILE A 19 0.78 25.30 27.28
CA ILE A 19 0.28 24.62 28.48
C ILE A 19 -0.74 23.54 28.13
N SER A 20 -1.65 23.84 27.20
CA SER A 20 -2.65 22.86 26.72
C SER A 20 -1.99 21.70 25.98
N VAL A 21 -0.88 21.94 25.26
CA VAL A 21 -0.10 20.89 24.60
C VAL A 21 0.65 20.03 25.62
N LEU A 22 1.26 20.65 26.63
CA LEU A 22 2.01 19.98 27.70
C LEU A 22 1.11 19.08 28.57
N LEU A 23 -0.10 19.52 28.88
CA LEU A 23 -1.07 18.79 29.71
C LEU A 23 -2.11 18.00 28.90
N TRP A 24 -2.01 17.99 27.57
CA TRP A 24 -2.98 17.37 26.65
C TRP A 24 -4.44 17.82 26.81
N TRP A 25 -4.68 19.02 27.34
CA TRP A 25 -6.00 19.56 27.63
C TRP A 25 -6.90 19.67 26.39
N TRP A 26 -6.31 19.87 25.21
CA TRP A 26 -7.01 19.95 23.92
C TRP A 26 -7.79 18.67 23.58
N THR A 27 -7.43 17.51 24.16
CA THR A 27 -8.13 16.23 23.95
C THR A 27 -9.40 16.07 24.79
N LEU A 28 -9.57 16.88 25.85
CA LEU A 28 -10.64 16.73 26.83
C LEU A 28 -12.03 16.85 26.20
N SER A 29 -12.18 17.69 25.17
CA SER A 29 -13.43 17.86 24.42
C SER A 29 -13.89 16.57 23.73
N LEU A 30 -12.95 15.80 23.16
CA LEU A 30 -13.22 14.53 22.52
C LEU A 30 -13.61 13.47 23.55
N PHE A 31 -12.88 13.39 24.67
CA PHE A 31 -13.21 12.47 25.76
C PHE A 31 -14.59 12.76 26.38
N LYS A 32 -14.94 14.04 26.57
CA LYS A 32 -16.27 14.42 27.05
C LYS A 32 -17.38 14.03 26.08
N THR A 33 -17.11 14.08 24.78
CA THR A 33 -18.04 13.62 23.73
C THR A 33 -18.16 12.10 23.74
N GLY A 34 -17.04 11.39 23.80
CA GLY A 34 -16.99 9.92 23.86
C GLY A 34 -17.60 9.34 25.14
N TYR A 35 -17.61 10.09 26.23
CA TYR A 35 -18.33 9.72 27.45
C TYR A 35 -19.86 9.81 27.29
N LYS A 36 -20.34 10.77 26.49
CA LYS A 36 -21.78 10.99 26.26
C LYS A 36 -22.35 10.14 25.13
N LYS A 37 -21.56 9.85 24.11
CA LYS A 37 -21.99 9.06 22.95
C LYS A 37 -20.84 8.23 22.39
N VAL A 38 -21.20 7.15 21.69
CA VAL A 38 -20.24 6.41 20.85
C VAL A 38 -19.72 7.35 19.76
N LEU A 39 -18.40 7.45 19.63
CA LEU A 39 -17.77 8.34 18.68
C LEU A 39 -17.99 7.84 17.25
N GLU A 40 -18.51 8.71 16.40
CA GLU A 40 -18.65 8.45 14.97
C GLU A 40 -17.51 9.11 14.18
N VAL A 41 -17.35 8.73 12.91
CA VAL A 41 -16.30 9.28 12.04
C VAL A 41 -16.43 10.80 11.86
N GLU A 42 -17.65 11.34 11.97
CA GLU A 42 -17.93 12.78 11.89
C GLU A 42 -17.53 13.56 13.15
N ASP A 43 -17.31 12.87 14.28
CA ASP A 43 -16.85 13.49 15.53
C ASP A 43 -15.33 13.66 15.58
N LEU A 44 -14.61 12.94 14.73
CA LEU A 44 -13.16 12.99 14.67
C LEU A 44 -12.67 14.26 13.99
N PHE A 45 -11.56 14.79 14.49
CA PHE A 45 -10.90 15.94 13.91
C PHE A 45 -10.07 15.56 12.69
N ASP A 46 -9.93 16.51 11.78
CA ASP A 46 -9.02 16.35 10.65
C ASP A 46 -7.55 16.26 11.11
N PRO A 47 -6.70 15.55 10.36
CA PRO A 47 -5.28 15.52 10.63
C PRO A 47 -4.67 16.91 10.46
N LEU A 48 -3.64 17.21 11.25
CA LEU A 48 -2.84 18.43 11.10
C LEU A 48 -2.33 18.55 9.66
N LYS A 49 -2.22 19.77 9.15
CA LYS A 49 -1.71 20.03 7.79
C LYS A 49 -0.33 19.36 7.54
N VAL A 50 0.53 19.33 8.56
CA VAL A 50 1.88 18.73 8.53
C VAL A 50 1.84 17.19 8.45
N ASP A 51 0.75 16.56 8.87
CA ASP A 51 0.64 15.10 8.98
C ASP A 51 -0.14 14.48 7.81
N ARG A 52 -0.52 15.29 6.81
CA ARG A 52 -1.22 14.81 5.62
C ARG A 52 -0.33 13.90 4.78
N SER A 53 -0.94 12.84 4.23
CA SER A 53 -0.24 11.82 3.44
C SER A 53 0.40 12.36 2.16
N THR A 54 -0.19 13.40 1.56
CA THR A 54 0.36 14.06 0.36
C THR A 54 1.73 14.66 0.65
N LEU A 55 1.82 15.54 1.65
CA LEU A 55 3.07 16.22 2.03
C LEU A 55 4.16 15.22 2.46
N LEU A 56 3.81 14.29 3.35
CA LEU A 56 4.76 13.29 3.88
C LEU A 56 5.22 12.30 2.80
N GLY A 57 4.30 11.86 1.95
CA GLY A 57 4.59 10.99 0.81
C GLY A 57 5.51 11.67 -0.21
N ASP A 58 5.21 12.92 -0.58
CA ASP A 58 6.01 13.69 -1.54
C ASP A 58 7.43 13.95 -1.03
N ARG A 59 7.57 14.27 0.27
CA ARG A 59 8.87 14.49 0.91
C ARG A 59 9.74 13.23 0.86
N LEU A 60 9.17 12.05 1.13
CA LEU A 60 9.88 10.78 1.09
C LEU A 60 10.17 10.32 -0.35
N GLU A 61 9.21 10.45 -1.27
CA GLU A 61 9.37 10.08 -2.68
C GLU A 61 10.49 10.88 -3.35
N LYS A 62 10.55 12.20 -3.09
CA LYS A 62 11.63 13.07 -3.59
C LYS A 62 13.01 12.65 -3.08
N ARG A 63 13.12 12.27 -1.80
CA ARG A 63 14.39 11.79 -1.23
C ARG A 63 14.76 10.40 -1.77
N TRP A 64 13.78 9.55 -2.02
CA TRP A 64 13.97 8.23 -2.59
C TRP A 64 14.45 8.28 -4.04
N SER A 65 13.88 9.14 -4.88
CA SER A 65 14.34 9.33 -6.26
C SER A 65 15.79 9.84 -6.31
N ILE A 66 16.14 10.80 -5.46
CA ILE A 66 17.53 11.29 -5.32
C ILE A 66 18.48 10.17 -4.88
N GLU A 67 18.06 9.31 -3.93
CA GLU A 67 18.88 8.17 -3.51
C GLU A 67 19.06 7.16 -4.67
N LEU A 68 18.02 6.87 -5.45
CA LEU A 68 18.10 5.99 -6.63
C LEU A 68 19.07 6.54 -7.68
N GLU A 69 18.99 7.83 -8.01
CA GLU A 69 19.91 8.49 -8.95
C GLU A 69 21.36 8.48 -8.46
N ASN A 70 21.58 8.83 -7.19
CA ASN A 70 22.91 8.78 -6.58
C ASN A 70 23.46 7.35 -6.51
N SER A 71 22.58 6.36 -6.31
CA SER A 71 22.95 4.95 -6.30
C SER A 71 23.42 4.48 -7.67
N LYS A 72 22.73 4.91 -8.74
CA LYS A 72 23.13 4.66 -10.13
C LYS A 72 24.48 5.31 -10.46
N LYS A 73 24.68 6.58 -10.08
CA LYS A 73 25.96 7.30 -10.29
C LYS A 73 27.14 6.67 -9.55
N SER A 74 26.94 6.28 -8.30
CA SER A 74 28.00 5.71 -7.44
C SER A 74 28.12 4.18 -7.50
N LYS A 75 27.39 3.49 -8.40
CA LYS A 75 27.32 2.01 -8.51
C LYS A 75 27.10 1.28 -7.17
N ARG A 76 26.38 1.91 -6.23
CA ARG A 76 26.05 1.32 -4.91
C ARG A 76 24.63 0.75 -4.92
N LYS A 77 24.29 -0.07 -3.92
CA LYS A 77 22.90 -0.50 -3.69
C LYS A 77 22.11 0.63 -2.98
N PRO A 78 20.88 0.96 -3.42
CA PRO A 78 20.11 2.01 -2.79
C PRO A 78 19.61 1.53 -1.42
N SER A 79 19.45 2.45 -0.47
CA SER A 79 19.09 2.11 0.92
C SER A 79 17.87 2.88 1.40
N LEU A 80 16.77 2.17 1.69
CA LEU A 80 15.53 2.78 2.15
C LEU A 80 15.67 3.31 3.59
N LEU A 81 16.35 2.56 4.47
CA LEU A 81 16.62 2.96 5.85
C LEU A 81 17.30 4.35 5.91
N ARG A 82 18.34 4.55 5.09
CA ARG A 82 19.08 5.81 5.03
C ARG A 82 18.20 6.95 4.53
N THR A 83 17.33 6.67 3.57
CA THR A 83 16.40 7.64 3.01
C THR A 83 15.37 8.07 4.05
N ILE A 84 14.77 7.12 4.78
CA ILE A 84 13.83 7.40 5.87
C ILE A 84 14.52 8.23 6.97
N PHE A 85 15.69 7.78 7.44
CA PHE A 85 16.44 8.48 8.49
C PHE A 85 16.80 9.91 8.09
N ARG A 86 17.28 10.13 6.86
CA ARG A 86 17.57 11.48 6.35
C ARG A 86 16.33 12.33 6.15
N THR A 87 15.20 11.71 5.81
CA THR A 87 13.94 12.43 5.61
C THR A 87 13.42 12.99 6.91
N PHE A 88 13.47 12.21 8.00
CA PHE A 88 12.92 12.57 9.32
C PHE A 88 13.99 12.92 10.36
N LEU A 89 15.20 13.28 9.90
CA LEU A 89 16.36 13.48 10.78
C LEU A 89 16.12 14.57 11.82
N TRP A 90 15.48 15.67 11.42
CA TRP A 90 15.22 16.80 12.31
C TRP A 90 14.22 16.42 13.41
N GLU A 91 13.18 15.69 13.04
CA GLU A 91 12.15 15.21 13.96
C GLU A 91 12.73 14.24 15.00
N TYR A 92 13.56 13.29 14.56
CA TYR A 92 14.29 12.40 15.48
C TYR A 92 15.36 13.14 16.30
N ALA A 93 16.02 14.16 15.75
CA ALA A 93 17.00 14.95 16.48
C ALA A 93 16.35 15.71 17.65
N VAL A 94 15.17 16.30 17.44
CA VAL A 94 14.41 16.97 18.52
C VAL A 94 14.01 15.98 19.61
N LEU A 95 13.53 14.79 19.26
CA LEU A 95 13.23 13.74 20.24
C LEU A 95 14.48 13.27 20.97
N GLY A 96 15.61 13.15 20.26
CA GLY A 96 16.90 12.85 20.84
C GLY A 96 17.32 13.91 21.86
N MET A 97 17.17 15.19 21.54
CA MET A 97 17.44 16.28 22.48
C MET A 97 16.55 16.21 23.72
N ILE A 98 15.24 15.96 23.56
CA ILE A 98 14.32 15.78 24.70
C ILE A 98 14.76 14.58 25.55
N GLN A 99 15.17 13.47 24.93
CA GLN A 99 15.68 12.30 25.64
C GLN A 99 17.01 12.59 26.36
N ILE A 100 17.91 13.36 25.75
CA ILE A 100 19.15 13.80 26.39
C ILE A 100 18.82 14.66 27.61
N LEU A 101 17.90 15.62 27.49
CA LEU A 101 17.46 16.45 28.61
C LEU A 101 16.87 15.59 29.73
N ASN A 102 16.04 14.59 29.41
CA ASN A 102 15.40 13.73 30.41
C ASN A 102 16.38 12.80 31.13
N GLU A 103 17.29 12.16 30.40
CA GLU A 103 18.20 11.17 30.99
C GLU A 103 19.47 11.81 31.53
N PHE A 104 20.02 12.82 30.86
CA PHE A 104 21.30 13.42 31.20
C PHE A 104 21.17 14.73 31.96
N VAL A 105 20.21 15.63 31.70
CA VAL A 105 20.15 16.86 32.52
C VAL A 105 19.64 16.56 33.93
N ILE A 106 18.71 15.62 34.11
CA ILE A 106 18.28 15.20 35.45
C ILE A 106 19.37 14.40 36.19
N ARG A 107 20.20 13.59 35.49
CA ARG A 107 21.25 12.77 36.12
C ARG A 107 22.66 13.36 36.13
N ILE A 108 23.13 14.03 35.07
CA ILE A 108 24.45 14.69 35.03
C ILE A 108 24.51 15.91 35.96
N ILE A 109 23.37 16.53 36.31
CA ILE A 109 23.37 17.52 37.40
C ILE A 109 23.92 16.90 38.71
N GLU A 110 23.90 15.57 38.89
CA GLU A 110 24.55 14.88 40.02
C GLU A 110 26.09 14.86 39.96
N LEU A 111 26.72 15.12 38.80
CA LEU A 111 28.14 14.82 38.56
C LEU A 111 29.09 16.02 38.71
N THR A 112 28.59 17.23 38.92
CA THR A 112 29.45 18.41 39.13
C THR A 112 29.37 18.86 40.59
N GLN A 113 30.35 18.42 41.37
CA GLN A 113 30.57 18.85 42.74
C GLN A 113 31.21 20.25 42.73
N GLU A 114 30.45 21.25 43.20
CA GLU A 114 30.84 22.31 44.14
C GLU A 114 29.69 23.34 44.18
N ILE A 115 29.24 23.69 45.40
CA ILE A 115 28.14 24.63 45.72
C ILE A 115 26.72 24.02 45.63
N GLY A 116 26.32 23.29 46.68
CA GLY A 116 25.04 23.38 47.40
C GLY A 116 23.69 23.11 46.72
N ILE A 117 23.54 23.15 45.39
CA ILE A 117 22.22 23.19 44.72
C ILE A 117 22.01 22.00 43.75
N ARG A 118 22.98 21.08 43.64
CA ARG A 118 23.03 20.04 42.59
C ARG A 118 22.83 18.58 43.06
N ARG A 119 21.98 18.31 44.06
CA ARG A 119 21.62 16.92 44.47
C ARG A 119 20.30 16.43 43.86
N LEU A 120 20.03 16.68 42.57
CA LEU A 120 18.67 16.55 42.00
C LEU A 120 18.29 15.17 41.42
N GLY A 121 18.91 14.09 41.89
CA GLY A 121 18.37 12.74 41.65
C GLY A 121 17.28 12.41 42.65
N THR A 122 16.10 11.96 42.22
CA THR A 122 15.08 11.43 43.13
C THR A 122 15.63 10.40 44.13
N PRO A 123 16.54 9.48 43.75
CA PRO A 123 17.19 8.56 44.70
C PRO A 123 18.09 9.25 45.74
N LEU A 124 18.86 10.26 45.34
CA LEU A 124 19.78 10.97 46.24
C LEU A 124 19.03 11.93 47.18
N LEU A 125 18.00 12.62 46.68
CA LEU A 125 17.10 13.43 47.51
C LEU A 125 16.38 12.56 48.55
N LEU A 126 15.96 11.36 48.15
CA LEU A 126 15.38 10.39 49.07
C LEU A 126 16.42 9.91 50.10
N GLY A 127 17.65 9.63 49.68
CA GLY A 127 18.76 9.29 50.58
C GLY A 127 19.04 10.39 51.61
N GLY A 128 19.08 11.66 51.17
CA GLY A 128 19.20 12.84 52.05
C GLY A 128 18.04 12.95 53.03
N LEU A 129 16.79 12.81 52.56
CA LEU A 129 15.62 12.81 53.43
C LEU A 129 15.67 11.69 54.48
N LEU A 130 16.14 10.50 54.12
CA LEU A 130 16.30 9.37 55.05
C LEU A 130 17.41 9.61 56.09
N ARG A 131 18.42 10.43 55.79
CA ARG A 131 19.47 10.80 56.75
C ARG A 131 18.92 11.67 57.88
N TYR A 132 18.01 12.60 57.60
CA TYR A 132 17.32 13.40 58.62
C TYR A 132 16.56 12.54 59.64
N PHE A 133 15.96 11.43 59.21
CA PHE A 133 15.23 10.53 60.12
C PHE A 133 16.13 9.64 60.99
N ARG A 134 17.47 9.76 60.90
CA ARG A 134 18.40 9.05 61.79
C ARG A 134 18.55 9.76 63.13
N LYS A 135 18.71 8.95 64.18
CA LYS A 135 18.87 9.40 65.57
C LYS A 135 20.12 10.26 65.81
N ASP A 136 21.17 10.05 65.00
CA ASP A 136 22.47 10.73 65.12
C ASP A 136 22.70 11.79 64.02
N SER A 137 21.62 12.32 63.43
CA SER A 137 21.74 13.22 62.27
C SER A 137 22.01 14.67 62.66
N VAL A 138 22.93 15.30 61.92
CA VAL A 138 23.27 16.74 62.02
C VAL A 138 22.41 17.58 61.06
N GLU A 139 21.49 16.95 60.32
CA GLU A 139 20.73 17.64 59.27
C GLU A 139 19.55 18.43 59.85
N VAL A 140 19.44 19.68 59.39
CA VAL A 140 18.42 20.64 59.82
C VAL A 140 17.09 20.34 59.12
N TYR A 141 15.97 20.58 59.82
CA TYR A 141 14.61 20.43 59.31
C TYR A 141 14.37 21.17 57.97
N GLU A 142 14.96 22.35 57.80
CA GLU A 142 14.86 23.14 56.57
C GLU A 142 15.43 22.40 55.35
N SER A 143 16.58 21.74 55.50
CA SER A 143 17.18 20.91 54.44
C SER A 143 16.27 19.74 54.05
N ALA A 144 15.59 19.13 55.03
CA ALA A 144 14.65 18.04 54.79
C ALA A 144 13.42 18.51 53.97
N LEU A 145 12.90 19.72 54.24
CA LEU A 145 11.84 20.33 53.44
C LEU A 145 12.28 20.59 51.99
N TRP A 146 13.51 21.08 51.78
CA TRP A 146 14.07 21.26 50.45
C TRP A 146 14.22 19.95 49.68
N TYR A 147 14.64 18.87 50.35
CA TYR A 147 14.68 17.54 49.73
C TYR A 147 13.28 17.05 49.34
N GLY A 148 12.28 17.20 50.22
CA GLY A 148 10.89 16.84 49.92
C GLY A 148 10.30 17.64 48.75
N ALA A 149 10.46 18.96 48.75
CA ALA A 149 10.01 19.83 47.65
C ALA A 149 10.73 19.48 46.33
N GLY A 150 12.04 19.20 46.40
CA GLY A 150 12.83 18.74 45.26
C GLY A 150 12.30 17.44 44.66
N ILE A 151 11.91 16.46 45.48
CA ILE A 151 11.31 15.20 45.01
C ILE A 151 10.00 15.47 44.26
N CYS A 152 9.10 16.30 44.80
CA CYS A 152 7.83 16.65 44.15
C CYS A 152 8.04 17.34 42.80
N VAL A 153 8.95 18.31 42.72
CA VAL A 153 9.24 19.01 41.47
C VAL A 153 9.91 18.09 40.45
N ALA A 154 10.92 17.33 40.87
CA ALA A 154 11.64 16.40 39.98
C ALA A 154 10.72 15.31 39.42
N THR A 155 9.83 14.76 40.25
CA THR A 155 8.82 13.78 39.79
C THR A 155 7.82 14.39 38.81
N ALA A 156 7.30 15.59 39.07
CA ALA A 156 6.40 16.28 38.15
C ALA A 156 7.05 16.55 36.78
N VAL A 157 8.30 17.05 36.77
CA VAL A 157 9.08 17.30 35.54
C VAL A 157 9.33 15.99 34.77
N ASN A 158 9.73 14.93 35.47
CA ASN A 158 9.97 13.61 34.86
C ASN A 158 8.70 13.05 34.19
N VAL A 159 7.54 13.14 34.87
CA VAL A 159 6.26 12.67 34.33
C VAL A 159 5.84 13.47 33.11
N LEU A 160 5.92 14.81 33.16
CA LEU A 160 5.54 15.66 32.04
C LEU A 160 6.44 15.39 30.83
N SER A 161 7.75 15.39 31.02
CA SER A 161 8.68 15.25 29.92
C SER A 161 8.73 13.84 29.34
N GLY A 162 8.61 12.80 30.18
CA GLY A 162 8.53 11.42 29.73
C GLY A 162 7.30 11.16 28.85
N ASN A 163 6.14 11.68 29.26
CA ASN A 163 4.91 11.59 28.48
C ASN A 163 5.01 12.31 27.12
N GLN A 164 5.60 13.51 27.10
CA GLN A 164 5.82 14.26 25.86
C GLN A 164 6.82 13.57 24.93
N ALA A 165 7.88 12.96 25.47
CA ALA A 165 8.85 12.18 24.70
C ALA A 165 8.19 10.95 24.05
N ILE A 166 7.40 10.18 24.80
CA ILE A 166 6.69 8.99 24.28
C ILE A 166 5.67 9.39 23.20
N PHE A 167 4.85 10.41 23.47
CA PHE A 167 3.88 10.89 22.48
C PHE A 167 4.57 11.42 21.22
N GLY A 168 5.64 12.20 21.38
CA GLY A 168 6.45 12.70 20.27
C GLY A 168 7.05 11.58 19.44
N ALA A 169 7.60 10.55 20.08
CA ALA A 169 8.15 9.37 19.42
C ALA A 169 7.09 8.60 18.63
N PHE A 170 5.92 8.35 19.23
CA PHE A 170 4.80 7.70 18.52
C PHE A 170 4.30 8.54 17.35
N HIS A 171 4.25 9.86 17.52
CA HIS A 171 3.84 10.79 16.47
C HIS A 171 4.80 10.80 15.28
N VAL A 172 6.12 10.83 15.52
CA VAL A 172 7.12 10.72 14.44
C VAL A 172 7.04 9.35 13.76
N GLY A 173 6.85 8.26 14.52
CA GLY A 173 6.64 6.93 13.95
C GLY A 173 5.44 6.87 13.02
N ALA A 174 4.31 7.46 13.42
CA ALA A 174 3.13 7.56 12.59
C ALA A 174 3.37 8.37 11.30
N LYS A 175 4.20 9.43 11.33
CA LYS A 175 4.59 10.18 10.12
C LYS A 175 5.40 9.33 9.15
N VAL A 176 6.37 8.57 9.67
CA VAL A 176 7.15 7.62 8.87
C VAL A 176 6.23 6.58 8.23
N ARG A 177 5.32 6.01 9.03
CA ARG A 177 4.33 5.02 8.57
C ARG A 177 3.49 5.56 7.41
N VAL A 178 2.90 6.74 7.56
CA VAL A 178 2.06 7.37 6.52
C VAL A 178 2.87 7.67 5.25
N ALA A 179 4.10 8.17 5.39
CA ALA A 179 4.98 8.44 4.26
C ALA A 179 5.31 7.15 3.48
N VAL A 180 5.73 6.09 4.19
CA VAL A 180 6.08 4.81 3.58
C VAL A 180 4.86 4.17 2.92
N CYS A 181 3.70 4.16 3.58
CA CYS A 181 2.44 3.68 2.97
C CYS A 181 2.13 4.39 1.66
N SER A 182 2.30 5.71 1.63
CA SER A 182 2.03 6.53 0.44
C SER A 182 2.96 6.17 -0.72
N VAL A 183 4.27 6.02 -0.46
CA VAL A 183 5.26 5.63 -1.48
C VAL A 183 5.02 4.20 -1.96
N VAL A 184 4.70 3.26 -1.08
CA VAL A 184 4.36 1.87 -1.44
C VAL A 184 3.13 1.82 -2.33
N TYR A 185 2.08 2.57 -1.98
CA TYR A 185 0.85 2.63 -2.77
C TYR A 185 1.10 3.24 -4.16
N ARG A 186 1.83 4.36 -4.23
CA ARG A 186 2.22 4.98 -5.51
C ARG A 186 3.08 4.05 -6.36
N LYS A 187 4.02 3.32 -5.75
CA LYS A 187 4.81 2.31 -6.44
C LYS A 187 3.94 1.20 -7.00
N ALA A 188 3.00 0.67 -6.22
CA ALA A 188 2.10 -0.42 -6.64
C ALA A 188 1.31 -0.07 -7.91
N LEU A 189 0.93 1.21 -8.07
CA LEU A 189 0.25 1.71 -9.27
C LEU A 189 1.16 1.89 -10.50
N ARG A 190 2.49 1.85 -10.32
CA ARG A 190 3.50 2.00 -11.38
C ARG A 190 4.23 0.70 -11.69
N LEU A 191 3.93 -0.41 -11.01
CA LEU A 191 4.59 -1.69 -11.27
C LEU A 191 4.18 -2.26 -12.63
N ASN A 192 5.14 -2.89 -13.31
CA ASN A 192 4.85 -3.66 -14.51
C ASN A 192 4.00 -4.91 -14.18
N LYS A 193 3.19 -5.42 -15.12
CA LYS A 193 2.29 -6.56 -14.92
C LYS A 193 3.04 -7.88 -14.60
N SER A 194 4.26 -8.06 -15.13
CA SER A 194 5.14 -9.19 -14.77
C SER A 194 5.58 -9.14 -13.31
N ALA A 195 6.10 -7.99 -12.88
CA ALA A 195 6.44 -7.73 -11.47
C ALA A 195 5.21 -7.85 -10.55
N LEU A 196 4.03 -7.44 -11.01
CA LEU A 196 2.77 -7.59 -10.28
C LEU A 196 2.36 -9.07 -10.14
N GLY A 197 2.67 -9.92 -11.11
CA GLY A 197 2.50 -11.37 -11.05
C GLY A 197 3.38 -12.00 -9.95
N ASP A 198 4.63 -11.57 -9.83
CA ASP A 198 5.55 -12.02 -8.78
C ASP A 198 5.16 -11.51 -7.38
N THR A 199 4.65 -10.28 -7.31
CA THR A 199 4.11 -9.66 -6.10
C THR A 199 2.61 -9.85 -6.00
N ALA A 200 2.18 -11.06 -5.64
CA ALA A 200 0.76 -11.34 -5.35
C ALA A 200 0.15 -10.21 -4.47
N PRO A 201 -1.07 -9.72 -4.76
CA PRO A 201 -1.66 -8.58 -4.05
C PRO A 201 -1.66 -8.72 -2.52
N GLY A 202 -1.84 -9.94 -2.01
CA GLY A 202 -1.75 -10.24 -0.57
C GLY A 202 -0.37 -9.93 0.04
N LYS A 203 0.73 -10.07 -0.72
CA LYS A 203 2.07 -9.68 -0.28
C LYS A 203 2.14 -8.16 -0.05
N VAL A 204 1.57 -7.35 -0.94
CA VAL A 204 1.55 -5.88 -0.82
C VAL A 204 0.69 -5.44 0.37
N VAL A 205 -0.48 -6.05 0.55
CA VAL A 205 -1.34 -5.79 1.72
C VAL A 205 -0.60 -6.13 3.01
N ASN A 206 0.11 -7.27 3.06
CA ASN A 206 0.90 -7.65 4.23
C ASN A 206 2.09 -6.69 4.49
N LEU A 207 2.77 -6.20 3.44
CA LEU A 207 3.81 -5.16 3.58
C LEU A 207 3.24 -3.92 4.29
N VAL A 208 2.09 -3.42 3.83
CA VAL A 208 1.45 -2.23 4.40
C VAL A 208 0.89 -2.50 5.81
N ALA A 209 0.24 -3.63 6.03
CA ALA A 209 -0.44 -3.94 7.29
C ALA A 209 0.51 -4.38 8.42
N ASN A 210 1.61 -5.06 8.11
CA ASN A 210 2.53 -5.60 9.13
C ASN A 210 3.85 -4.83 9.14
N ASP A 211 4.54 -4.74 8.00
CA ASP A 211 5.90 -4.20 7.99
C ASP A 211 5.93 -2.68 8.23
N VAL A 212 4.96 -1.94 7.68
CA VAL A 212 4.89 -0.48 7.86
C VAL A 212 4.39 -0.09 9.26
N ASN A 213 3.55 -0.89 9.91
CA ASN A 213 3.09 -0.61 11.29
C ASN A 213 4.21 -0.72 12.34
N ARG A 214 5.31 -1.41 12.04
CA ARG A 214 6.47 -1.55 12.96
C ARG A 214 7.18 -0.21 13.22
N PHE A 215 7.09 0.76 12.30
CA PHE A 215 7.72 2.07 12.47
C PHE A 215 7.19 2.84 13.67
N ASP A 216 5.92 2.63 14.05
CA ASP A 216 5.31 3.30 15.22
C ASP A 216 6.02 2.92 16.51
N LEU A 217 6.23 1.62 16.74
CA LEU A 217 6.87 1.11 17.96
C LEU A 217 8.37 1.36 17.98
N VAL A 218 9.04 1.20 16.85
CA VAL A 218 10.50 1.39 16.74
C VAL A 218 10.92 2.80 17.10
N SER A 219 10.08 3.79 16.76
CA SER A 219 10.35 5.20 17.06
C SER A 219 10.47 5.47 18.56
N ILE A 220 9.77 4.70 19.40
CA ILE A 220 9.88 4.78 20.87
C ILE A 220 11.23 4.25 21.34
N PHE A 221 11.69 3.14 20.77
CA PHE A 221 12.88 2.43 21.26
C PHE A 221 14.21 2.97 20.70
N ILE A 222 14.20 3.71 19.59
CA ILE A 222 15.42 4.11 18.89
C ILE A 222 16.37 4.93 19.77
N HIS A 223 15.82 5.82 20.61
CA HIS A 223 16.63 6.65 21.50
C HIS A 223 17.15 5.87 22.72
N TYR A 224 16.43 4.84 23.17
CA TYR A 224 16.89 3.95 24.23
C TYR A 224 18.10 3.10 23.83
N MET A 225 18.38 2.91 22.54
CA MET A 225 19.53 2.12 22.08
C MET A 225 20.87 2.74 22.44
N TRP A 226 20.96 4.07 22.46
CA TRP A 226 22.16 4.78 22.87
C TRP A 226 22.01 5.36 24.29
N SER A 227 20.79 5.72 24.72
CA SER A 227 20.58 6.25 26.08
C SER A 227 20.68 5.17 27.17
N ALA A 228 20.28 3.93 26.92
CA ALA A 228 20.34 2.89 27.96
C ALA A 228 21.77 2.48 28.32
N PRO A 229 22.68 2.17 27.37
CA PRO A 229 24.08 1.85 27.69
C PRO A 229 24.81 3.01 28.37
N THR A 230 24.56 4.24 27.92
CA THR A 230 25.14 5.44 28.55
C THR A 230 24.58 5.64 29.97
N SER A 231 23.28 5.44 30.19
CA SER A 231 22.70 5.46 31.54
C SER A 231 23.28 4.39 32.46
N ALA A 232 23.62 3.21 31.93
CA ALA A 232 24.25 2.14 32.68
C ALA A 232 25.69 2.50 33.11
N LEU A 233 26.44 3.17 32.25
CA LEU A 233 27.79 3.67 32.59
C LEU A 233 27.73 4.76 33.66
N VAL A 234 26.78 5.68 33.58
CA VAL A 234 26.59 6.73 34.60
C VAL A 234 26.19 6.09 35.95
N ILE A 235 25.23 5.16 35.95
CA ILE A 235 24.86 4.44 37.17
C ILE A 235 26.04 3.65 37.74
N ALA A 236 26.87 3.04 36.89
CA ALA A 236 28.06 2.32 37.34
C ALA A 236 29.06 3.21 38.05
N TYR A 237 29.27 4.41 37.52
CA TYR A 237 30.13 5.40 38.15
C TYR A 237 29.58 5.85 39.51
N ILE A 238 28.27 6.13 39.60
CA ILE A 238 27.63 6.54 40.86
C ILE A 238 27.69 5.41 41.91
N LEU A 239 27.38 4.18 41.52
CA LEU A 239 27.43 3.02 42.42
C LEU A 239 28.85 2.73 42.92
N TYR A 240 29.86 2.96 42.09
CA TYR A 240 31.26 2.86 42.51
C TYR A 240 31.64 3.91 43.56
N HIS A 241 31.08 5.12 43.46
CA HIS A 241 31.33 6.18 44.45
C HIS A 241 30.59 5.94 45.77
N GLU A 242 29.37 5.39 45.74
CA GLU A 242 28.57 5.16 46.96
C GLU A 242 28.99 3.90 47.74
N VAL A 243 29.35 2.82 47.03
CA VAL A 243 29.50 1.45 47.56
C VAL A 243 30.74 0.72 47.00
N GLY A 244 31.70 1.48 46.46
CA GLY A 244 32.97 0.93 46.01
C GLY A 244 32.84 -0.18 44.96
N TYR A 245 33.71 -1.19 45.08
CA TYR A 245 33.73 -2.32 44.14
C TYR A 245 32.50 -3.22 44.23
N ALA A 246 31.76 -3.21 45.36
CA ALA A 246 30.55 -4.02 45.51
C ALA A 246 29.46 -3.62 44.51
N GLY A 247 29.33 -2.32 44.19
CA GLY A 247 28.38 -1.83 43.18
C GLY A 247 28.65 -2.39 41.77
N LEU A 248 29.92 -2.54 41.39
CA LEU A 248 30.32 -3.06 40.07
C LEU A 248 30.01 -4.57 39.92
N ILE A 249 30.06 -5.33 41.02
CA ILE A 249 29.72 -6.75 41.02
C ILE A 249 28.23 -6.95 40.69
N GLY A 250 27.34 -6.14 41.28
CA GLY A 250 25.91 -6.17 40.95
C GLY A 250 25.61 -5.79 39.49
N ILE A 251 26.35 -4.82 38.93
CA ILE A 251 26.22 -4.44 37.52
C ILE A 251 26.66 -5.56 36.59
N THR A 252 27.74 -6.26 36.94
CA THR A 252 28.21 -7.43 36.19
C THR A 252 27.11 -8.50 36.11
N ALA A 253 26.38 -8.75 37.21
CA ALA A 253 25.24 -9.66 37.21
C ALA A 253 24.14 -9.23 36.22
N VAL A 254 23.83 -7.94 36.11
CA VAL A 254 22.87 -7.41 35.12
C VAL A 254 23.37 -7.64 33.69
N PHE A 255 24.64 -7.34 33.41
CA PHE A 255 25.24 -7.53 32.08
C PHE A 255 25.27 -8.99 31.63
N VAL A 256 25.37 -9.95 32.54
CA VAL A 256 25.28 -11.38 32.21
C VAL A 256 23.85 -11.79 31.82
N VAL A 257 22.83 -11.22 32.48
CA VAL A 257 21.42 -11.59 32.24
C VAL A 257 20.86 -10.95 30.96
N VAL A 258 21.32 -9.75 30.58
CA VAL A 258 20.83 -9.01 29.40
C VAL A 258 20.98 -9.78 28.07
N PRO A 259 22.14 -10.39 27.72
CA PRO A 259 22.29 -11.20 26.52
C PRO A 259 21.37 -12.43 26.51
N LEU A 260 21.22 -13.09 27.66
CA LEU A 260 20.33 -14.25 27.80
C LEU A 260 18.87 -13.84 27.55
N GLN A 261 18.44 -12.72 28.12
CA GLN A 261 17.13 -12.12 27.84
C GLN A 261 16.96 -11.78 26.36
N SER A 262 17.96 -11.16 25.72
CA SER A 262 17.92 -10.82 24.29
C SER A 262 17.77 -12.07 23.39
N TYR A 263 18.47 -13.16 23.74
CA TYR A 263 18.33 -14.43 23.04
C TYR A 263 16.91 -15.02 23.18
N THR A 264 16.33 -15.00 24.38
CA THR A 264 14.93 -15.45 24.58
C THR A 264 13.93 -14.61 23.78
N GLY A 265 14.19 -13.31 23.59
CA GLY A 265 13.42 -12.44 22.71
C GLY A 265 13.44 -12.90 21.24
N LYS A 266 14.61 -13.25 20.69
CA LYS A 266 14.71 -13.83 19.33
C LYS A 266 13.95 -15.14 19.22
N LEU A 267 14.07 -16.01 20.23
CA LEU A 267 13.38 -17.28 20.25
C LEU A 267 11.86 -17.09 20.30
N SER A 268 11.37 -16.13 21.09
CA SER A 268 9.95 -15.74 21.14
C SER A 268 9.44 -15.31 19.75
N SER A 269 10.20 -14.53 19.00
CA SER A 269 9.84 -14.12 17.63
C SER A 269 9.72 -15.32 16.68
N LYS A 270 10.68 -16.27 16.74
CA LYS A 270 10.64 -17.51 15.92
C LYS A 270 9.39 -18.34 16.20
N PHE A 271 9.06 -18.58 17.47
CA PHE A 271 7.85 -19.34 17.81
C PHE A 271 6.56 -18.58 17.49
N ARG A 272 6.56 -17.26 17.59
CA ARG A 272 5.42 -16.42 17.17
C ARG A 272 5.13 -16.55 15.68
N GLN A 273 6.17 -16.60 14.84
CA GLN A 273 6.01 -16.85 13.40
C GLN A 273 5.45 -18.25 13.14
N GLN A 274 5.91 -19.28 13.85
CA GLN A 274 5.38 -20.63 13.74
C GLN A 274 3.91 -20.71 14.18
N THR A 275 3.53 -19.99 15.24
CA THR A 275 2.13 -19.86 15.66
C THR A 275 1.30 -19.27 14.53
N ALA A 276 1.72 -18.16 13.93
CA ALA A 276 0.99 -17.53 12.82
C ALA A 276 0.76 -18.51 11.65
N ILE A 277 1.80 -19.26 11.23
CA ILE A 277 1.68 -20.25 10.14
C ILE A 277 0.64 -21.33 10.47
N LYS A 278 0.63 -21.86 11.71
CA LYS A 278 -0.35 -22.87 12.13
C LYS A 278 -1.76 -22.32 12.32
N THR A 279 -1.89 -21.08 12.77
CA THR A 279 -3.17 -20.39 12.84
C THR A 279 -3.73 -20.15 11.43
N ASP A 280 -2.92 -19.74 10.47
CA ASP A 280 -3.32 -19.51 9.07
C ASP A 280 -3.80 -20.82 8.41
N GLU A 281 -3.08 -21.94 8.60
CA GLU A 281 -3.52 -23.27 8.15
C GLU A 281 -4.92 -23.61 8.70
N ARG A 282 -5.16 -23.39 10.00
CA ARG A 282 -6.46 -23.67 10.64
C ARG A 282 -7.57 -22.76 10.12
N VAL A 283 -7.29 -21.46 9.96
CA VAL A 283 -8.27 -20.48 9.45
C VAL A 283 -8.65 -20.83 8.02
N ARG A 284 -7.67 -21.15 7.17
CA ARG A 284 -7.93 -21.61 5.79
C ARG A 284 -8.82 -22.87 5.75
N LEU A 285 -8.53 -23.89 6.56
CA LEU A 285 -9.37 -25.09 6.64
C LEU A 285 -10.81 -24.75 7.04
N MET A 286 -10.99 -23.84 8.01
CA MET A 286 -12.33 -23.38 8.40
C MET A 286 -13.04 -22.62 7.28
N GLU A 287 -12.33 -21.78 6.51
CA GLU A 287 -12.92 -21.08 5.35
C GLU A 287 -13.39 -22.06 4.27
N GLU A 288 -12.59 -23.08 3.96
CA GLU A 288 -12.96 -24.14 3.00
C GLU A 288 -14.19 -24.92 3.49
N ILE A 289 -14.26 -25.25 4.80
CA ILE A 289 -15.42 -25.91 5.41
C ILE A 289 -16.68 -25.03 5.39
N ILE A 290 -16.56 -23.73 5.75
CA ILE A 290 -17.69 -22.79 5.76
C ILE A 290 -18.22 -22.59 4.34
N SER A 291 -17.34 -22.48 3.35
CA SER A 291 -17.74 -22.39 1.94
C SER A 291 -18.47 -23.64 1.46
N GLY A 292 -18.10 -24.82 1.98
CA GLY A 292 -18.73 -26.11 1.67
C GLY A 292 -19.88 -26.52 2.59
N VAL A 293 -20.35 -25.65 3.49
CA VAL A 293 -21.20 -26.05 4.63
C VAL A 293 -22.51 -26.73 4.21
N GLN A 294 -23.10 -26.31 3.08
CA GLN A 294 -24.35 -26.89 2.58
C GLN A 294 -24.16 -28.37 2.19
N VAL A 295 -23.07 -28.68 1.49
CA VAL A 295 -22.73 -30.04 1.06
C VAL A 295 -22.37 -30.90 2.27
N ILE A 296 -21.58 -30.35 3.20
CA ILE A 296 -21.18 -31.05 4.42
C ILE A 296 -22.40 -31.44 5.26
N LYS A 297 -23.39 -30.53 5.41
CA LYS A 297 -24.65 -30.81 6.10
C LYS A 297 -25.52 -31.82 5.36
N MET A 298 -25.54 -31.79 4.02
CA MET A 298 -26.27 -32.76 3.21
C MET A 298 -25.79 -34.20 3.44
N TYR A 299 -24.47 -34.39 3.62
CA TYR A 299 -23.86 -35.69 3.87
C TYR A 299 -23.65 -36.02 5.36
N ALA A 300 -24.08 -35.15 6.29
CA ALA A 300 -23.84 -35.29 7.73
C ALA A 300 -22.35 -35.51 8.11
N TRP A 301 -21.45 -34.81 7.40
CA TRP A 301 -20.00 -34.91 7.60
C TRP A 301 -19.44 -33.96 8.67
N GLU A 302 -20.29 -33.37 9.52
CA GLU A 302 -19.83 -32.36 10.49
C GLU A 302 -18.84 -32.95 11.49
N LYS A 303 -19.06 -34.17 12.00
CA LYS A 303 -18.17 -34.80 12.99
C LYS A 303 -16.73 -35.01 12.47
N PRO A 304 -16.51 -35.62 11.29
CA PRO A 304 -15.17 -35.74 10.69
C PRO A 304 -14.47 -34.39 10.48
N PHE A 305 -15.17 -33.39 9.94
CA PHE A 305 -14.59 -32.06 9.72
C PHE A 305 -14.28 -31.33 11.03
N CYS A 306 -15.11 -31.48 12.07
CA CYS A 306 -14.81 -30.98 13.41
C CYS A 306 -13.54 -31.63 13.98
N ALA A 307 -13.36 -32.94 13.85
CA ALA A 307 -12.17 -33.64 14.30
C ALA A 307 -10.90 -33.16 13.57
N MET A 308 -11.01 -32.85 12.28
CA MET A 308 -9.92 -32.26 11.48
C MET A 308 -9.50 -30.88 12.03
N VAL A 309 -10.47 -30.01 12.33
CA VAL A 309 -10.22 -28.68 12.93
C VAL A 309 -9.62 -28.82 14.34
N GLU A 310 -10.07 -29.80 15.13
CA GLU A 310 -9.53 -30.08 16.47
C GLU A 310 -8.06 -30.52 16.40
N LEU A 311 -7.70 -31.37 15.43
CA LEU A 311 -6.30 -31.77 15.19
C LEU A 311 -5.43 -30.55 14.84
N ALA A 312 -5.90 -29.71 13.92
CA ALA A 312 -5.21 -28.47 13.55
C ALA A 312 -5.02 -27.55 14.76
N ARG A 313 -6.05 -27.43 15.61
CA ARG A 313 -5.99 -26.66 16.86
C ARG A 313 -5.01 -27.26 17.87
N LYS A 314 -4.93 -28.59 18.01
CA LYS A 314 -3.94 -29.25 18.89
C LYS A 314 -2.51 -28.96 18.43
N LEU A 315 -2.25 -28.96 17.11
CA LEU A 315 -0.94 -28.60 16.56
C LEU A 315 -0.59 -27.12 16.80
N GLU A 316 -1.55 -26.22 16.60
CA GLU A 316 -1.41 -24.79 16.92
C GLU A 316 -1.08 -24.58 18.41
N LEU A 317 -1.86 -25.21 19.30
CA LEU A 317 -1.71 -25.08 20.75
C LEU A 317 -0.34 -25.58 21.24
N ARG A 318 0.23 -26.65 20.67
CA ARG A 318 1.59 -27.10 21.04
C ARG A 318 2.64 -26.00 20.84
N VAL A 319 2.53 -25.23 19.75
CA VAL A 319 3.45 -24.12 19.46
C VAL A 319 3.17 -22.93 20.35
N VAL A 320 1.88 -22.61 20.57
CA VAL A 320 1.45 -21.55 21.50
C VAL A 320 1.98 -21.82 22.91
N THR A 321 1.87 -23.04 23.40
CA THR A 321 2.37 -23.43 24.73
C THR A 321 3.89 -23.25 24.84
N LYS A 322 4.67 -23.64 23.81
CA LYS A 322 6.12 -23.36 23.76
C LYS A 322 6.43 -21.87 23.79
N SER A 323 5.69 -21.06 23.04
CA SER A 323 5.80 -19.59 23.05
C SER A 323 5.48 -19.00 24.43
N SER A 324 4.42 -19.50 25.09
CA SER A 324 4.04 -19.12 26.44
C SER A 324 5.12 -19.45 27.48
N TYR A 325 5.77 -20.62 27.38
CA TYR A 325 6.90 -20.95 28.27
C TYR A 325 8.08 -19.97 28.10
N ILE A 326 8.42 -19.61 26.86
CA ILE A 326 9.49 -18.63 26.60
C ILE A 326 9.12 -17.25 27.15
N ARG A 327 7.85 -16.84 26.99
CA ARG A 327 7.35 -15.60 27.59
C ARG A 327 7.44 -15.63 29.12
N GLY A 328 7.11 -16.77 29.74
CA GLY A 328 7.28 -17.01 31.17
C GLY A 328 8.73 -16.84 31.59
N ILE A 329 9.67 -17.50 30.90
CA ILE A 329 11.12 -17.37 31.14
C ILE A 329 11.57 -15.90 31.04
N TYR A 330 11.14 -15.18 30.01
CA TYR A 330 11.45 -13.76 29.84
C TYR A 330 10.92 -12.90 31.00
N MET A 331 9.67 -13.10 31.43
CA MET A 331 9.10 -12.39 32.58
C MET A 331 9.83 -12.72 33.87
N THR A 332 10.19 -13.99 34.10
CA THR A 332 10.96 -14.41 35.27
C THR A 332 12.33 -13.73 35.31
N PHE A 333 13.07 -13.70 34.19
CA PHE A 333 14.35 -12.98 34.15
C PHE A 333 14.18 -11.48 34.41
N ASN A 334 13.12 -10.85 33.93
CA ASN A 334 12.85 -9.43 34.20
C ASN A 334 12.69 -9.16 35.72
N LEU A 335 11.92 -9.99 36.42
CA LEU A 335 11.73 -9.87 37.87
C LEU A 335 12.97 -10.27 38.70
N PHE A 336 13.75 -11.24 38.20
CA PHE A 336 14.89 -11.79 38.92
C PHE A 336 16.15 -10.93 38.83
N THR A 337 16.36 -10.23 37.70
CA THR A 337 17.60 -9.48 37.43
C THR A 337 17.90 -8.43 38.51
N THR A 338 16.90 -7.65 38.93
CA THR A 338 17.07 -6.63 39.98
C THR A 338 17.42 -7.24 41.32
N ARG A 339 16.69 -8.29 41.71
CA ARG A 339 16.89 -8.98 42.99
C ARG A 339 18.25 -9.65 43.07
N MET A 340 18.70 -10.26 41.97
CA MET A 340 20.02 -10.87 41.88
C MET A 340 21.13 -9.82 41.98
N ALA A 341 21.00 -8.70 41.25
CA ALA A 341 21.98 -7.61 41.31
C ALA A 341 22.09 -7.01 42.72
N LEU A 342 20.95 -6.79 43.40
CA LEU A 342 20.93 -6.32 44.78
C LEU A 342 21.55 -7.33 45.75
N TYR A 343 21.19 -8.61 45.63
CA TYR A 343 21.75 -9.67 46.45
C TYR A 343 23.28 -9.75 46.30
N CYS A 344 23.79 -9.77 45.07
CA CYS A 344 25.23 -9.77 44.81
C CYS A 344 25.91 -8.53 45.41
N THR A 345 25.31 -7.35 45.26
CA THR A 345 25.89 -6.09 45.79
C THR A 345 25.95 -6.11 47.31
N PHE A 346 24.87 -6.48 48.00
CA PHE A 346 24.83 -6.47 49.47
C PHE A 346 25.71 -7.55 50.11
N ILE A 347 25.80 -8.73 49.49
CA ILE A 347 26.76 -9.76 49.92
C ILE A 347 28.20 -9.27 49.72
N SER A 348 28.51 -8.63 48.60
CA SER A 348 29.83 -8.06 48.37
C SER A 348 30.18 -6.93 49.33
N MET A 349 29.22 -6.08 49.72
CA MET A 349 29.44 -5.06 50.77
C MET A 349 29.84 -5.70 52.10
N LEU A 350 29.13 -6.76 52.49
CA LEU A 350 29.40 -7.49 53.72
C LEU A 350 30.79 -8.15 53.71
N LEU A 351 31.18 -8.75 52.57
CA LEU A 351 32.48 -9.41 52.41
C LEU A 351 33.66 -8.42 52.35
N LEU A 352 33.45 -7.22 51.81
CA LEU A 352 34.45 -6.16 51.75
C LEU A 352 34.55 -5.34 53.05
N GLY A 353 33.69 -5.61 54.03
CA GLY A 353 33.68 -4.92 55.32
C GLY A 353 33.16 -3.48 55.25
N GLU A 354 32.35 -3.13 54.24
CA GLU A 354 31.75 -1.80 54.13
C GLU A 354 30.53 -1.65 55.06
N GLU A 355 30.33 -0.46 55.63
CA GLU A 355 29.19 -0.18 56.50
C GLU A 355 27.84 -0.25 55.74
N VAL A 356 27.02 -1.22 56.11
CA VAL A 356 25.67 -1.44 55.56
C VAL A 356 24.68 -0.52 56.26
N THR A 357 24.49 0.66 55.68
CA THR A 357 23.57 1.69 56.19
C THR A 357 22.29 1.76 55.35
N ALA A 358 21.17 2.12 55.99
CA ALA A 358 19.86 2.13 55.32
C ALA A 358 19.80 3.09 54.11
N ASP A 359 20.46 4.24 54.18
CA ASP A 359 20.51 5.21 53.07
C ASP A 359 21.24 4.64 51.86
N LYS A 360 22.41 3.99 52.06
CA LYS A 360 23.14 3.30 50.99
C LYS A 360 22.29 2.19 50.35
N ILE A 361 21.61 1.36 51.15
CA ILE A 361 20.75 0.28 50.63
C ILE A 361 19.62 0.85 49.76
N PHE A 362 18.93 1.91 50.20
CA PHE A 362 17.83 2.51 49.45
C PHE A 362 18.30 3.20 48.16
N VAL A 363 19.45 3.87 48.20
CA VAL A 363 20.06 4.51 47.02
C VAL A 363 20.45 3.45 45.98
N VAL A 364 21.16 2.39 46.40
CA VAL A 364 21.53 1.27 45.53
C VAL A 364 20.31 0.57 44.94
N SER A 365 19.28 0.30 45.75
CA SER A 365 18.01 -0.29 45.30
C SER A 365 17.33 0.54 44.22
N SER A 366 17.30 1.85 44.41
CA SER A 366 16.70 2.79 43.46
C SER A 366 17.46 2.81 42.13
N TYR A 367 18.80 2.84 42.15
CA TYR A 367 19.60 2.81 40.92
C TYR A 367 19.48 1.48 40.16
N PHE A 368 19.43 0.34 40.84
CA PHE A 368 19.20 -0.95 40.17
C PHE A 368 17.80 -1.07 39.57
N ASN A 369 16.77 -0.51 40.21
CA ASN A 369 15.42 -0.47 39.64
C ASN A 369 15.37 0.38 38.35
N ILE A 370 16.03 1.54 38.36
CA ILE A 370 16.18 2.40 37.18
C ILE A 370 16.93 1.65 36.07
N LEU A 371 18.05 1.01 36.40
CA LEU A 371 18.87 0.26 35.44
C LEU A 371 18.09 -0.91 34.81
N ALA A 372 17.26 -1.60 35.60
CA ALA A 372 16.45 -2.68 35.08
C ALA A 372 15.35 -2.18 34.12
N GLN A 373 14.72 -1.05 34.43
CA GLN A 373 13.74 -0.46 33.53
C GLN A 373 14.39 -0.06 32.19
N THR A 374 15.58 0.54 32.20
CA THR A 374 16.26 0.98 30.97
C THR A 374 16.90 -0.17 30.19
N MET A 375 17.68 -1.03 30.83
CA MET A 375 18.43 -2.10 30.17
C MET A 375 17.60 -3.37 29.94
N THR A 376 17.00 -3.92 30.99
CA THR A 376 16.23 -5.17 30.89
C THR A 376 14.86 -4.95 30.23
N GLY A 377 14.21 -3.82 30.51
CA GLY A 377 12.91 -3.45 29.92
C GLY A 377 13.03 -2.89 28.51
N MET A 378 13.56 -1.67 28.39
CA MET A 378 13.51 -0.90 27.14
C MET A 378 14.56 -1.33 26.11
N PHE A 379 15.81 -1.54 26.53
CA PHE A 379 16.91 -1.87 25.61
C PHE A 379 16.77 -3.26 24.99
N VAL A 380 16.53 -4.30 25.79
CA VAL A 380 16.31 -5.68 25.28
C VAL A 380 15.12 -5.72 24.32
N ARG A 381 14.00 -5.08 24.67
CA ARG A 381 12.82 -5.01 23.80
C ARG A 381 13.10 -4.21 22.53
N GLY A 382 13.77 -3.08 22.64
CA GLY A 382 14.13 -2.23 21.51
C GLY A 382 15.03 -2.94 20.50
N PHE A 383 15.99 -3.74 20.97
CA PHE A 383 16.82 -4.57 20.09
C PHE A 383 15.99 -5.55 19.25
N ALA A 384 15.01 -6.22 19.87
CA ALA A 384 14.13 -7.15 19.17
C ALA A 384 13.27 -6.43 18.10
N GLU A 385 12.63 -5.31 18.46
CA GLU A 385 11.77 -4.53 17.55
C GLU A 385 12.56 -3.91 16.38
N LEU A 386 13.78 -3.42 16.62
CA LEU A 386 14.66 -2.89 15.56
C LEU A 386 15.11 -3.97 14.58
N ALA A 387 15.50 -5.15 15.07
CA ALA A 387 15.86 -6.27 14.22
C ALA A 387 14.68 -6.67 13.31
N GLU A 388 13.49 -6.73 13.89
CA GLU A 388 12.24 -7.02 13.21
C GLU A 388 11.83 -5.95 12.18
N CYS A 389 12.06 -4.67 12.48
CA CYS A 389 11.83 -3.56 11.56
C CYS A 389 12.82 -3.58 10.38
N ASN A 390 14.09 -3.90 10.63
CA ASN A 390 15.11 -3.98 9.58
C ASN A 390 14.77 -5.05 8.53
N VAL A 391 14.19 -6.18 8.95
CA VAL A 391 13.67 -7.20 8.01
C VAL A 391 12.50 -6.66 7.18
N GLY A 392 11.59 -5.90 7.78
CA GLY A 392 10.51 -5.20 7.08
C GLY A 392 11.02 -4.17 6.07
N ILE A 393 12.00 -3.35 6.45
CA ILE A 393 12.63 -2.35 5.57
C ILE A 393 13.29 -3.01 4.37
N ARG A 394 13.98 -4.15 4.54
CA ARG A 394 14.58 -4.90 3.43
C ARG A 394 13.51 -5.38 2.44
N ARG A 395 12.38 -5.88 2.94
CA ARG A 395 11.24 -6.30 2.11
C ARG A 395 10.61 -5.13 1.36
N LEU A 396 10.39 -4.00 2.03
CA LEU A 396 9.91 -2.76 1.42
C LEU A 396 10.89 -2.24 0.36
N GLN A 397 12.18 -2.26 0.65
CA GLN A 397 13.22 -1.83 -0.30
C GLN A 397 13.23 -2.72 -1.55
N HIS A 398 13.15 -4.04 -1.39
CA HIS A 398 13.04 -4.96 -2.52
C HIS A 398 11.78 -4.66 -3.34
N PHE A 399 10.64 -4.45 -2.70
CA PHE A 399 9.39 -4.06 -3.37
C PHE A 399 9.54 -2.76 -4.18
N LEU A 400 10.10 -1.71 -3.58
CA LEU A 400 10.30 -0.41 -4.25
C LEU A 400 11.30 -0.45 -5.42
N GLN A 401 12.15 -1.48 -5.50
CA GLN A 401 13.13 -1.67 -6.56
C GLN A 401 12.60 -2.46 -7.76
N HIS A 402 11.39 -3.03 -7.69
CA HIS A 402 10.79 -3.71 -8.85
C HIS A 402 10.63 -2.73 -10.02
N GLU A 403 10.65 -3.30 -11.22
CA GLU A 403 10.57 -2.53 -12.46
C GLU A 403 9.22 -1.80 -12.58
N GLU A 404 9.31 -0.56 -13.04
CA GLU A 404 8.14 0.29 -13.28
C GLU A 404 7.72 0.21 -14.74
N PHE A 405 6.43 0.42 -14.97
CA PHE A 405 5.83 0.60 -16.27
C PHE A 405 6.50 1.78 -17.01
N GLN A 406 7.08 1.49 -18.18
CA GLN A 406 7.71 2.50 -19.03
C GLN A 406 6.68 3.09 -20.00
N GLY A 407 5.97 4.14 -19.56
CA GLY A 407 5.04 4.87 -20.42
C GLY A 407 5.69 5.55 -21.63
N SER A 408 7.02 5.62 -21.71
CA SER A 408 7.78 6.21 -22.81
C SER A 408 7.67 5.45 -24.14
N ASN A 409 7.23 4.19 -24.11
CA ASN A 409 7.12 3.36 -25.31
C ASN A 409 5.88 3.69 -26.17
N ILE A 410 4.94 4.46 -25.61
CA ILE A 410 3.82 5.05 -26.33
C ILE A 410 4.13 6.54 -26.47
N ILE A 411 4.20 7.06 -27.70
CA ILE A 411 4.25 8.50 -27.93
C ILE A 411 2.82 9.01 -28.09
N PRO A 412 2.16 9.52 -27.03
CA PRO A 412 0.91 10.26 -27.22
C PRO A 412 1.25 11.59 -27.89
N LYS A 413 0.71 11.82 -29.09
CA LYS A 413 0.78 13.14 -29.72
C LYS A 413 -0.20 14.07 -28.99
N ARG A 414 0.19 14.62 -27.84
CA ARG A 414 -0.41 15.87 -27.37
C ARG A 414 -0.05 16.94 -28.40
N LEU A 415 -0.96 17.87 -28.71
CA LEU A 415 -0.65 19.04 -29.52
C LEU A 415 0.54 19.78 -28.89
N SER A 416 1.75 19.46 -29.36
CA SER A 416 2.87 20.36 -29.26
C SER A 416 2.57 21.49 -30.22
N MET A 417 2.40 22.70 -29.71
CA MET A 417 2.73 23.87 -30.53
C MET A 417 4.17 23.65 -31.02
N SER A 418 4.31 23.41 -32.32
CA SER A 418 5.56 23.59 -33.03
C SER A 418 6.05 25.00 -32.71
N GLY A 419 7.25 25.20 -32.15
CA GLY A 419 8.45 24.96 -32.92
C GLY A 419 8.73 26.15 -33.84
N SER A 420 8.73 27.37 -33.32
CA SER A 420 9.51 28.45 -33.93
C SER A 420 10.88 28.49 -33.25
N SER A 421 11.88 28.07 -34.01
CA SER A 421 13.28 28.37 -33.80
C SER A 421 13.47 29.90 -33.74
N ILE A 422 13.53 30.46 -32.55
CA ILE A 422 14.04 31.82 -32.33
C ILE A 422 15.51 31.67 -31.94
N LYS A 423 16.38 32.18 -32.81
CA LYS A 423 17.82 32.33 -32.58
C LYS A 423 18.03 33.04 -31.24
N SER A 424 18.95 32.51 -30.45
CA SER A 424 19.48 33.13 -29.26
C SER A 424 20.21 34.41 -29.62
N ASP A 425 19.58 35.56 -29.39
CA ASP A 425 20.30 36.81 -29.16
C ASP A 425 20.24 37.13 -27.67
N HIS A 426 21.43 37.29 -27.11
CA HIS A 426 21.65 37.79 -25.77
C HIS A 426 21.04 39.19 -25.63
N ASN A 427 20.16 39.40 -24.66
CA ASN A 427 20.36 40.47 -23.68
C ASN A 427 19.50 40.32 -22.44
N ARG A 428 20.16 40.57 -21.30
CA ARG A 428 19.64 40.60 -19.94
C ARG A 428 18.57 41.68 -19.81
N HIS A 429 17.42 41.36 -19.22
CA HIS A 429 16.76 42.24 -18.24
C HIS A 429 15.87 41.41 -17.30
N SER A 430 15.99 41.72 -16.02
CA SER A 430 15.39 41.09 -14.84
C SER A 430 13.91 41.48 -14.64
N LEU A 431 13.04 40.51 -14.38
CA LEU A 431 11.76 40.67 -13.67
C LEU A 431 11.77 39.64 -12.53
N THR A 432 12.09 39.97 -11.27
CA THR A 432 11.24 40.61 -10.24
C THR A 432 9.76 40.24 -10.30
N ASP A 433 9.40 39.35 -9.37
CA ASP A 433 8.16 39.21 -8.60
C ASP A 433 6.84 39.67 -9.23
N LEU A 434 5.95 38.69 -9.44
CA LEU A 434 4.51 38.93 -9.47
C LEU A 434 3.81 38.07 -8.41
N PRO A 435 2.85 38.64 -7.66
CA PRO A 435 2.37 38.07 -6.41
C PRO A 435 1.22 37.08 -6.61
N TYR A 436 1.16 36.19 -5.63
CA TYR A 436 0.05 35.32 -5.26
C TYR A 436 -1.26 36.13 -5.15
N ILE A 437 -2.29 35.76 -5.92
CA ILE A 437 -3.64 36.31 -5.81
C ILE A 437 -4.47 35.30 -4.99
N ASP A 438 -4.86 35.71 -3.79
CA ASP A 438 -5.91 35.11 -2.98
C ASP A 438 -7.28 35.43 -3.59
N ASP A 439 -8.10 34.39 -3.81
CA ASP A 439 -9.54 34.52 -4.06
C ASP A 439 -10.25 34.61 -2.72
N ASP A 440 -10.73 35.80 -2.34
CA ASP A 440 -11.89 35.97 -1.47
C ASP A 440 -12.47 37.39 -1.62
N ASN A 441 -13.78 37.45 -1.84
CA ASN A 441 -14.69 38.62 -1.84
C ASN A 441 -14.96 39.31 -3.19
N VAL A 442 -16.14 39.04 -3.77
CA VAL A 442 -16.86 40.02 -4.59
C VAL A 442 -18.30 40.11 -4.06
N VAL A 443 -18.59 41.27 -3.46
CA VAL A 443 -19.93 41.82 -3.21
C VAL A 443 -20.28 42.70 -4.42
N GLU A 444 -21.55 42.66 -4.82
CA GLU A 444 -22.15 43.47 -5.89
C GLU A 444 -21.99 44.98 -5.67
N THR A 445 -21.76 45.73 -6.75
CA THR A 445 -22.52 46.96 -7.05
C THR A 445 -22.27 47.41 -8.49
N CYS A 446 -23.36 47.73 -9.19
CA CYS A 446 -23.38 48.36 -10.51
C CYS A 446 -23.30 49.88 -10.35
N GLU A 447 -22.59 50.57 -11.25
CA GLU A 447 -22.97 51.92 -11.71
C GLU A 447 -22.27 52.28 -13.03
N SER A 448 -22.96 53.12 -13.81
CA SER A 448 -22.79 53.41 -15.23
C SER A 448 -22.29 54.83 -15.49
N GLN A 449 -21.48 55.05 -16.56
CA GLN A 449 -21.61 56.19 -17.52
C GLN A 449 -20.51 56.22 -18.63
N SER A 450 -20.96 56.24 -19.90
CA SER A 450 -20.55 56.98 -21.14
C SER A 450 -19.08 57.37 -21.42
N ASP A 451 -18.53 57.51 -22.63
CA ASP A 451 -18.90 57.23 -24.04
C ASP A 451 -17.66 57.53 -24.94
N ASP A 452 -17.69 57.04 -26.19
CA ASP A 452 -17.17 57.70 -27.42
C ASP A 452 -15.69 57.67 -27.89
N ARG A 453 -14.80 56.81 -27.38
CA ARG A 453 -13.47 56.60 -28.03
C ARG A 453 -13.10 55.18 -28.45
N LYS A 454 -14.01 54.21 -28.32
CA LYS A 454 -13.70 52.78 -28.55
C LYS A 454 -14.03 52.24 -29.95
N MET A 455 -14.70 53.01 -30.82
CA MET A 455 -15.24 52.45 -32.06
C MET A 455 -14.16 52.12 -33.12
N ASN A 456 -13.07 52.87 -33.19
CA ASN A 456 -12.01 52.62 -34.20
C ASN A 456 -11.01 51.53 -33.78
N GLY A 457 -10.80 51.32 -32.47
CA GLY A 457 -9.97 50.23 -31.96
C GLY A 457 -10.66 48.87 -32.09
N LEU A 458 -11.99 48.83 -31.92
CA LEU A 458 -12.77 47.60 -32.02
C LEU A 458 -12.82 47.06 -33.45
N VAL A 459 -12.86 47.92 -34.47
CA VAL A 459 -12.86 47.49 -35.88
C VAL A 459 -11.51 46.88 -36.28
N ILE A 460 -10.39 47.44 -35.80
CA ILE A 460 -9.05 46.91 -36.09
C ILE A 460 -8.84 45.57 -35.36
N VAL A 461 -9.24 45.49 -34.08
CA VAL A 461 -9.16 44.24 -33.29
C VAL A 461 -10.12 43.17 -33.84
N ALA A 462 -11.31 43.55 -34.32
CA ALA A 462 -12.24 42.62 -34.95
C ALA A 462 -11.72 42.11 -36.30
N ASN A 463 -11.04 42.95 -37.09
CA ASN A 463 -10.47 42.53 -38.37
C ASN A 463 -9.23 41.63 -38.19
N ASP A 464 -8.40 41.90 -37.19
CA ASP A 464 -7.28 41.03 -36.82
C ASP A 464 -7.75 39.74 -36.14
N LEU A 465 -8.81 39.78 -35.34
CA LEU A 465 -9.45 38.58 -34.82
C LEU A 465 -10.10 37.78 -35.95
N LEU A 466 -10.75 38.40 -36.94
CA LEU A 466 -11.32 37.70 -38.08
C LEU A 466 -10.24 37.13 -39.00
N LYS A 467 -9.12 37.82 -39.23
CA LYS A 467 -7.96 37.29 -39.96
C LYS A 467 -7.27 36.17 -39.20
N ASN A 468 -7.10 36.30 -37.88
CA ASN A 468 -6.52 35.25 -37.05
C ASN A 468 -7.48 34.07 -36.92
N THR A 469 -8.79 34.29 -36.88
CA THR A 469 -9.81 33.23 -36.87
C THR A 469 -9.93 32.57 -38.24
N ALA A 470 -9.83 33.32 -39.34
CA ALA A 470 -9.80 32.79 -40.70
C ALA A 470 -8.50 32.02 -40.98
N ASN A 471 -7.37 32.46 -40.43
CA ASN A 471 -6.09 31.74 -40.46
C ASN A 471 -6.13 30.51 -39.55
N LEU A 472 -6.77 30.55 -38.39
CA LEU A 472 -7.01 29.38 -37.52
C LEU A 472 -7.99 28.37 -38.17
N VAL A 473 -8.99 28.84 -38.91
CA VAL A 473 -9.93 28.00 -39.67
C VAL A 473 -9.27 27.46 -40.96
N GLY A 474 -8.35 28.23 -41.56
CA GLY A 474 -7.53 27.85 -42.70
C GLY A 474 -6.40 26.87 -42.35
N GLU A 475 -5.75 27.03 -41.19
CA GLU A 475 -4.76 26.11 -40.63
C GLU A 475 -5.42 24.83 -40.11
N LYS A 476 -6.63 24.90 -39.55
CA LYS A 476 -7.44 23.70 -39.25
C LYS A 476 -7.81 22.89 -40.50
N ARG A 477 -7.83 23.50 -41.69
CA ARG A 477 -8.04 22.79 -42.96
C ARG A 477 -6.74 22.31 -43.63
N ARG A 478 -5.57 22.70 -43.11
CA ARG A 478 -4.26 22.31 -43.65
C ARG A 478 -3.48 21.30 -42.77
N SER A 479 -4.09 20.73 -41.72
CA SER A 479 -3.59 19.48 -41.16
C SER A 479 -4.17 18.31 -41.95
N SER A 480 -3.44 17.84 -42.96
CA SER A 480 -3.70 16.56 -43.63
C SER A 480 -3.65 15.41 -42.60
N THR A 481 -4.82 15.13 -42.04
CA THR A 481 -5.47 13.82 -41.90
C THR A 481 -4.54 12.61 -41.86
N TYR A 482 -4.06 12.27 -40.67
CA TYR A 482 -3.73 10.88 -40.40
C TYR A 482 -5.02 10.12 -40.09
N ASP A 483 -5.45 9.25 -41.00
CA ASP A 483 -6.67 8.43 -40.89
C ASP A 483 -6.55 7.24 -39.90
N TRP A 484 -5.38 7.10 -39.26
CA TRP A 484 -5.10 6.00 -38.35
C TRP A 484 -5.32 6.38 -36.88
N ALA A 485 -5.89 5.43 -36.13
CA ALA A 485 -6.07 5.46 -34.68
C ALA A 485 -4.89 4.78 -33.95
N ILE A 486 -4.42 3.63 -34.45
CA ILE A 486 -3.29 2.89 -33.89
C ILE A 486 -2.33 2.49 -35.01
N LYS A 487 -1.03 2.70 -34.79
CA LYS A 487 0.03 2.30 -35.70
C LYS A 487 1.12 1.54 -34.97
N MET A 488 1.39 0.31 -35.40
CA MET A 488 2.49 -0.54 -34.94
C MET A 488 3.49 -0.72 -36.07
N ILE A 489 4.77 -0.49 -35.79
CA ILE A 489 5.86 -0.59 -36.78
C ILE A 489 6.93 -1.52 -36.20
N ASN A 490 7.13 -2.68 -36.84
CA ASN A 490 8.10 -3.73 -36.49
C ASN A 490 8.11 -4.05 -34.98
N VAL A 491 6.92 -4.21 -34.39
CA VAL A 491 6.80 -4.36 -32.94
C VAL A 491 7.07 -5.79 -32.53
N THR A 492 8.07 -5.97 -31.67
CA THR A 492 8.38 -7.23 -30.99
C THR A 492 8.30 -7.01 -29.49
N ALA A 493 7.51 -7.84 -28.79
CA ALA A 493 7.18 -7.63 -27.39
C ALA A 493 7.27 -8.90 -26.53
N THR A 494 7.66 -8.71 -25.27
CA THR A 494 7.77 -9.76 -24.24
C THR A 494 7.10 -9.33 -22.94
N TRP A 495 6.65 -10.31 -22.14
CA TRP A 495 6.14 -10.06 -20.78
C TRP A 495 7.27 -9.87 -19.76
N ASN A 496 8.35 -10.64 -19.91
CA ASN A 496 9.50 -10.61 -19.02
C ASN A 496 10.72 -10.03 -19.75
N VAL A 497 11.43 -9.14 -19.08
CA VAL A 497 12.70 -8.59 -19.58
C VAL A 497 13.75 -9.69 -19.45
N GLY A 498 14.25 -10.19 -20.58
CA GLY A 498 15.28 -11.24 -20.63
C GLY A 498 14.77 -12.67 -20.89
N SER A 499 13.47 -12.89 -21.13
CA SER A 499 12.99 -14.18 -21.65
C SER A 499 13.36 -14.32 -23.13
N GLU A 500 13.92 -15.46 -23.52
CA GLU A 500 14.21 -15.77 -24.94
C GLU A 500 12.92 -15.93 -25.78
N GLU A 501 11.82 -16.35 -25.15
CA GLU A 501 10.53 -16.48 -25.81
C GLU A 501 9.87 -15.10 -26.08
N LYS A 502 9.86 -14.72 -27.36
CA LYS A 502 9.13 -13.54 -27.86
C LYS A 502 7.65 -13.88 -28.02
N THR A 503 6.79 -13.27 -27.19
CA THR A 503 5.34 -13.49 -27.22
C THR A 503 4.69 -12.89 -28.47
N LEU A 504 5.16 -11.72 -28.92
CA LEU A 504 4.73 -11.06 -30.14
C LEU A 504 5.95 -10.75 -31.00
N GLN A 505 5.87 -11.02 -32.30
CA GLN A 505 7.01 -10.92 -33.23
C GLN A 505 6.62 -10.16 -34.51
N ASP A 506 7.45 -9.18 -34.87
CA ASP A 506 7.41 -8.43 -36.14
C ASP A 506 6.02 -7.93 -36.55
N LEU A 507 5.29 -7.35 -35.58
CA LEU A 507 3.94 -6.85 -35.81
C LEU A 507 3.96 -5.51 -36.55
N ASN A 508 3.35 -5.50 -37.73
CA ASN A 508 3.05 -4.31 -38.51
C ASN A 508 1.55 -4.17 -38.67
N LEU A 509 0.98 -3.10 -38.10
CA LEU A 509 -0.47 -2.91 -38.07
C LEU A 509 -0.82 -1.43 -38.21
N ASN A 510 -1.81 -1.15 -39.06
CA ASN A 510 -2.37 0.19 -39.23
C ASN A 510 -3.90 0.12 -39.08
N ILE A 511 -4.41 0.65 -37.97
CA ILE A 511 -5.83 0.64 -37.64
C ILE A 511 -6.41 2.01 -37.93
N GLU A 512 -7.44 2.08 -38.76
CA GLU A 512 -8.12 3.31 -39.16
C GLU A 512 -9.15 3.77 -38.13
N LYS A 513 -9.55 5.04 -38.24
CA LYS A 513 -10.54 5.64 -37.34
C LYS A 513 -11.97 5.18 -37.68
N GLY A 514 -12.79 4.99 -36.66
CA GLY A 514 -14.24 4.76 -36.80
C GLY A 514 -14.68 3.34 -37.20
N LYS A 515 -13.73 2.46 -37.57
CA LYS A 515 -14.00 1.07 -37.98
C LYS A 515 -14.03 0.08 -36.80
N LEU A 516 -14.68 -1.05 -37.02
CA LEU A 516 -14.75 -2.22 -36.12
C LEU A 516 -13.81 -3.32 -36.62
N TYR A 517 -12.79 -3.64 -35.82
CA TYR A 517 -11.81 -4.69 -36.09
C TYR A 517 -12.06 -5.91 -35.21
N ALA A 518 -12.00 -7.12 -35.78
CA ALA A 518 -11.99 -8.37 -35.01
C ALA A 518 -10.58 -8.96 -34.94
N VAL A 519 -10.10 -9.29 -33.74
CA VAL A 519 -8.86 -10.05 -33.55
C VAL A 519 -9.23 -11.50 -33.30
N ILE A 520 -8.82 -12.39 -34.21
CA ILE A 520 -9.13 -13.81 -34.19
C ILE A 520 -7.85 -14.65 -34.11
N GLY A 521 -7.98 -15.86 -33.57
CA GLY A 521 -6.88 -16.81 -33.42
C GLY A 521 -7.12 -17.79 -32.29
N MET A 522 -6.39 -18.90 -32.30
CA MET A 522 -6.50 -19.96 -31.30
C MET A 522 -6.24 -19.45 -29.88
N VAL A 523 -6.64 -20.23 -28.88
CA VAL A 523 -6.31 -19.94 -27.47
C VAL A 523 -4.79 -19.98 -27.33
N GLY A 524 -4.21 -18.98 -26.66
CA GLY A 524 -2.76 -18.88 -26.47
C GLY A 524 -1.97 -18.20 -27.60
N ASN A 525 -2.59 -17.82 -28.73
CA ASN A 525 -1.87 -17.16 -29.84
C ASN A 525 -1.43 -15.70 -29.56
N GLY A 526 -1.79 -15.12 -28.41
CA GLY A 526 -1.37 -13.76 -28.03
C GLY A 526 -2.38 -12.64 -28.27
N LYS A 527 -3.69 -12.92 -28.40
CA LYS A 527 -4.73 -11.89 -28.63
C LYS A 527 -4.78 -10.83 -27.52
N SER A 528 -4.87 -11.26 -26.26
CA SER A 528 -4.83 -10.36 -25.11
C SER A 528 -3.46 -9.69 -24.95
N SER A 529 -2.38 -10.36 -25.39
CA SER A 529 -1.03 -9.77 -25.46
C SER A 529 -0.98 -8.61 -26.48
N LEU A 530 -1.60 -8.75 -27.66
CA LEU A 530 -1.70 -7.68 -28.65
C LEU A 530 -2.42 -6.44 -28.07
N LEU A 531 -3.54 -6.65 -27.38
CA LEU A 531 -4.26 -5.56 -26.70
C LEU A 531 -3.42 -4.94 -25.59
N SER A 532 -2.66 -5.75 -24.84
CA SER A 532 -1.76 -5.27 -23.79
C SER A 532 -0.58 -4.47 -24.35
N ALA A 533 -0.07 -4.83 -25.54
CA ALA A 533 0.93 -4.05 -26.25
C ALA A 533 0.39 -2.68 -26.71
N ILE A 534 -0.88 -2.60 -27.13
CA ILE A 534 -1.55 -1.32 -27.44
C ILE A 534 -1.67 -0.44 -26.19
N LEU A 535 -1.98 -1.04 -25.04
CA LEU A 535 -2.08 -0.35 -23.74
C LEU A 535 -0.70 0.06 -23.18
N GLY A 536 0.39 -0.52 -23.70
CA GLY A 536 1.76 -0.30 -23.23
C GLY A 536 2.16 -1.17 -22.04
N GLU A 537 1.32 -2.13 -21.65
CA GLU A 537 1.51 -3.04 -20.51
C GLU A 537 2.56 -4.14 -20.77
N MET A 538 3.00 -4.28 -22.02
CA MET A 538 4.07 -5.20 -22.41
C MET A 538 5.36 -4.45 -22.72
N TYR A 539 6.50 -5.08 -22.45
CA TYR A 539 7.80 -4.53 -22.79
C TYR A 539 8.04 -4.66 -24.30
N LEU A 540 8.41 -3.56 -24.95
CA LEU A 540 8.78 -3.55 -26.36
C LEU A 540 10.30 -3.72 -26.47
N THR A 541 10.74 -4.82 -27.09
CA THR A 541 12.16 -5.06 -27.38
C THR A 541 12.59 -4.27 -28.62
N GLU A 542 11.74 -4.26 -29.64
CA GLU A 542 11.96 -3.60 -30.91
C GLU A 542 10.66 -2.96 -31.43
N GLY A 543 10.79 -1.92 -32.24
CA GLY A 543 9.66 -1.24 -32.89
C GLY A 543 9.03 -0.14 -32.06
N GLN A 544 7.88 0.34 -32.53
CA GLN A 544 7.14 1.43 -31.89
C GLN A 544 5.63 1.26 -32.02
N VAL A 545 4.91 1.52 -30.93
CA VAL A 545 3.45 1.61 -30.89
C VAL A 545 3.03 3.07 -30.74
N LYS A 546 2.19 3.55 -31.65
CA LYS A 546 1.59 4.89 -31.61
C LYS A 546 0.09 4.77 -31.50
N VAL A 547 -0.51 5.47 -30.54
CA VAL A 547 -1.96 5.54 -30.34
C VAL A 547 -2.43 6.98 -30.36
N ASN A 548 -3.51 7.25 -31.09
CA ASN A 548 -4.10 8.57 -31.25
C ASN A 548 -5.51 8.62 -30.64
N GLY A 549 -5.66 9.33 -29.52
CA GLY A 549 -6.91 9.48 -28.79
C GLY A 549 -6.93 8.75 -27.43
N ASN A 550 -8.05 8.87 -26.71
CA ASN A 550 -8.22 8.19 -25.42
C ASN A 550 -8.63 6.72 -25.63
N ILE A 551 -8.08 5.82 -24.82
CA ILE A 551 -8.37 4.38 -24.86
C ILE A 551 -9.34 4.00 -23.73
N SER A 552 -10.34 3.16 -24.04
CA SER A 552 -11.15 2.43 -23.07
C SER A 552 -10.88 0.93 -23.22
N TYR A 553 -10.77 0.21 -22.11
CA TYR A 553 -10.45 -1.21 -22.10
C TYR A 553 -11.48 -1.99 -21.29
N ALA A 554 -12.04 -3.04 -21.89
CA ALA A 554 -12.82 -4.07 -21.20
C ALA A 554 -12.00 -5.36 -21.18
N SER A 555 -11.52 -5.74 -20.00
CA SER A 555 -10.71 -6.93 -19.77
C SER A 555 -11.51 -8.24 -19.87
N GLN A 556 -10.82 -9.31 -20.28
CA GLN A 556 -11.35 -10.68 -20.30
C GLN A 556 -11.84 -11.12 -18.91
N GLU A 557 -11.02 -10.92 -17.88
CA GLU A 557 -11.45 -11.05 -16.49
C GLU A 557 -12.11 -9.76 -16.02
N ALA A 558 -13.44 -9.78 -15.87
CA ALA A 558 -14.20 -8.61 -15.44
C ALA A 558 -13.91 -8.24 -13.98
N TRP A 559 -13.27 -7.09 -13.77
CA TRP A 559 -12.93 -6.58 -12.43
C TRP A 559 -14.02 -5.64 -11.89
N VAL A 560 -14.51 -5.90 -10.68
CA VAL A 560 -15.53 -5.10 -9.97
C VAL A 560 -15.03 -4.85 -8.55
N PHE A 561 -15.02 -3.59 -8.10
CA PHE A 561 -14.56 -3.22 -6.77
C PHE A 561 -15.72 -3.09 -5.78
N GLY A 562 -15.39 -3.21 -4.49
CA GLY A 562 -16.36 -3.18 -3.39
C GLY A 562 -17.05 -1.81 -3.26
N SER A 563 -18.16 -1.63 -3.94
CA SER A 563 -18.97 -0.40 -3.95
C SER A 563 -20.32 -0.68 -4.61
N THR A 564 -21.13 0.35 -4.83
CA THR A 564 -22.40 0.20 -5.54
C THR A 564 -22.18 -0.16 -7.01
N VAL A 565 -23.16 -0.84 -7.64
CA VAL A 565 -23.10 -1.13 -9.08
C VAL A 565 -23.00 0.17 -9.89
N ARG A 566 -23.72 1.21 -9.48
CA ARG A 566 -23.61 2.56 -10.06
C ARG A 566 -22.19 3.09 -10.02
N GLN A 567 -21.52 3.05 -8.88
CA GLN A 567 -20.16 3.55 -8.76
C GLN A 567 -19.16 2.73 -9.57
N ASN A 568 -19.40 1.43 -9.72
CA ASN A 568 -18.61 0.58 -10.60
C ASN A 568 -18.73 0.97 -12.07
N ILE A 569 -19.89 1.44 -12.53
CA ILE A 569 -20.10 1.90 -13.91
C ILE A 569 -19.56 3.33 -14.10
N LEU A 570 -19.81 4.23 -13.14
CA LEU A 570 -19.34 5.62 -13.22
C LEU A 570 -17.81 5.74 -13.15
N PHE A 571 -17.16 4.92 -12.32
CA PHE A 571 -15.70 4.85 -12.21
C PHE A 571 -15.00 6.19 -12.00
N GLY A 572 -15.58 7.07 -11.19
CA GLY A 572 -15.04 8.41 -10.89
C GLY A 572 -15.54 9.53 -11.81
N GLU A 573 -16.26 9.20 -12.89
CA GLU A 573 -16.94 10.19 -13.73
C GLU A 573 -18.23 10.72 -13.06
N PRO A 574 -18.64 11.97 -13.36
CA PRO A 574 -19.88 12.52 -12.83
C PRO A 574 -21.10 11.76 -13.34
N TYR A 575 -22.12 11.65 -12.49
CA TYR A 575 -23.38 10.99 -12.82
C TYR A 575 -24.24 11.85 -13.74
N ASP A 576 -24.22 11.52 -15.03
CA ASP A 576 -25.21 11.95 -16.02
C ASP A 576 -26.30 10.87 -16.16
N ARG A 577 -27.53 11.23 -15.76
CA ARG A 577 -28.71 10.35 -15.78
C ARG A 577 -29.08 9.88 -17.18
N GLN A 578 -29.02 10.74 -18.20
CA GLN A 578 -29.40 10.37 -19.56
C GLN A 578 -28.38 9.41 -20.17
N ARG A 579 -27.10 9.75 -20.05
CA ARG A 579 -25.99 8.89 -20.50
C ARG A 579 -26.01 7.54 -19.80
N TYR A 580 -26.18 7.55 -18.47
CA TYR A 580 -26.21 6.32 -17.67
C TYR A 580 -27.34 5.39 -18.10
N HIS A 581 -28.55 5.93 -18.29
CA HIS A 581 -29.69 5.13 -18.74
C HIS A 581 -29.47 4.51 -20.13
N LYS A 582 -28.89 5.26 -21.08
CA LYS A 582 -28.57 4.76 -22.42
C LYS A 582 -27.56 3.60 -22.36
N VAL A 583 -26.49 3.74 -21.57
CA VAL A 583 -25.46 2.71 -21.39
C VAL A 583 -26.03 1.45 -20.75
N VAL A 584 -26.78 1.59 -19.66
CA VAL A 584 -27.40 0.45 -18.95
C VAL A 584 -28.39 -0.30 -19.83
N LYS A 585 -29.16 0.41 -20.66
CA LYS A 585 -30.06 -0.19 -21.64
C LYS A 585 -29.29 -0.96 -22.72
N ALA A 586 -28.24 -0.36 -23.30
CA ALA A 586 -27.41 -1.01 -24.31
C ALA A 586 -26.71 -2.28 -23.78
N CYS A 587 -26.29 -2.27 -22.50
CA CYS A 587 -25.69 -3.43 -21.83
C CYS A 587 -26.69 -4.46 -21.29
N ALA A 588 -27.99 -4.32 -21.55
CA ALA A 588 -29.04 -5.21 -21.04
C ALA A 588 -29.05 -5.41 -19.51
N LEU A 589 -28.62 -4.40 -18.74
CA LEU A 589 -28.52 -4.47 -17.27
C LEU A 589 -29.83 -4.14 -16.55
N LEU A 590 -30.84 -3.62 -17.26
CA LEU A 590 -32.14 -3.25 -16.68
C LEU A 590 -32.88 -4.43 -16.04
N ARG A 591 -32.68 -5.65 -16.56
CA ARG A 591 -33.28 -6.87 -15.99
C ARG A 591 -32.58 -7.25 -14.68
N ASP A 592 -31.26 -7.14 -14.61
CA ASP A 592 -30.49 -7.42 -13.40
C ASP A 592 -30.81 -6.43 -12.29
N PHE A 593 -30.99 -5.15 -12.61
CA PHE A 593 -31.35 -4.13 -11.61
C PHE A 593 -32.72 -4.39 -10.97
N LYS A 594 -33.65 -5.06 -11.65
CA LYS A 594 -34.92 -5.47 -11.04
C LYS A 594 -34.76 -6.63 -10.04
N GLN A 595 -33.72 -7.45 -10.23
CA GLN A 595 -33.41 -8.58 -9.34
C GLN A 595 -32.57 -8.15 -8.14
N PHE A 596 -31.81 -7.06 -8.26
CA PHE A 596 -30.99 -6.56 -7.17
C PHE A 596 -31.85 -5.89 -6.07
N PRO A 597 -31.55 -6.13 -4.77
CA PRO A 597 -32.35 -5.60 -3.66
C PRO A 597 -32.55 -4.09 -3.65
N GLN A 598 -31.53 -3.33 -4.10
CA GLN A 598 -31.55 -1.87 -4.17
C GLN A 598 -31.26 -1.35 -5.59
N GLY A 599 -31.55 -2.16 -6.61
CA GLY A 599 -31.23 -1.81 -8.00
C GLY A 599 -29.75 -1.51 -8.20
N ASP A 600 -29.45 -0.36 -8.82
CA ASP A 600 -28.08 0.08 -9.12
C ASP A 600 -27.29 0.59 -7.89
N GLN A 601 -27.97 0.87 -6.78
CA GLN A 601 -27.34 1.25 -5.51
C GLN A 601 -26.90 0.04 -4.67
N THR A 602 -27.24 -1.18 -5.10
CA THR A 602 -26.84 -2.40 -4.41
C THR A 602 -25.33 -2.47 -4.25
N ILE A 603 -24.88 -2.67 -3.01
CA ILE A 603 -23.45 -2.81 -2.68
C ILE A 603 -22.97 -4.18 -3.13
N VAL A 604 -21.94 -4.16 -3.98
CA VAL A 604 -21.27 -5.35 -4.48
C VAL A 604 -20.07 -5.64 -3.58
N GLY A 605 -19.92 -6.90 -3.15
CA GLY A 605 -18.77 -7.34 -2.34
C GLY A 605 -17.42 -7.25 -3.08
N GLU A 606 -16.31 -7.49 -2.39
CA GLU A 606 -14.98 -7.51 -3.03
C GLU A 606 -14.93 -8.49 -4.21
N ARG A 607 -14.36 -8.05 -5.34
CA ARG A 607 -14.33 -8.80 -6.62
C ARG A 607 -15.71 -9.24 -7.13
N GLY A 608 -16.78 -8.62 -6.66
CA GLY A 608 -18.15 -8.97 -7.02
C GLY A 608 -18.58 -10.37 -6.62
N SER A 609 -18.23 -10.82 -5.41
CA SER A 609 -18.65 -12.14 -4.90
C SER A 609 -20.15 -12.41 -4.99
N SER A 610 -20.99 -11.36 -4.95
CA SER A 610 -22.44 -11.44 -5.07
C SER A 610 -22.99 -11.50 -6.52
N LEU A 611 -22.14 -11.39 -7.54
CA LEU A 611 -22.56 -11.28 -8.95
C LEU A 611 -22.16 -12.51 -9.77
N SER A 612 -23.00 -12.88 -10.75
CA SER A 612 -22.66 -13.93 -11.73
C SER A 612 -21.58 -13.45 -12.72
N GLY A 613 -20.87 -14.38 -13.37
CA GLY A 613 -19.85 -14.05 -14.38
C GLY A 613 -20.37 -13.16 -15.51
N GLY A 614 -21.56 -13.48 -16.04
CA GLY A 614 -22.21 -12.67 -17.08
C GLY A 614 -22.69 -11.29 -16.60
N GLN A 615 -23.04 -11.14 -15.32
CA GLN A 615 -23.32 -9.82 -14.73
C GLN A 615 -22.04 -8.98 -14.60
N LYS A 616 -20.94 -9.57 -14.14
CA LYS A 616 -19.65 -8.89 -14.05
C LYS A 616 -19.18 -8.42 -15.43
N ALA A 617 -19.26 -9.29 -16.44
CA ALA A 617 -18.90 -8.95 -17.83
C ALA A 617 -19.70 -7.74 -18.34
N ARG A 618 -21.02 -7.72 -18.13
CA ARG A 618 -21.89 -6.60 -18.55
C ARG A 618 -21.61 -5.31 -17.79
N ILE A 619 -21.30 -5.37 -16.49
CA ILE A 619 -20.90 -4.19 -15.70
C ILE A 619 -19.53 -3.65 -16.18
N ASN A 620 -18.58 -4.54 -16.49
CA ASN A 620 -17.27 -4.16 -17.02
C ASN A 620 -17.40 -3.47 -18.39
N LEU A 621 -18.27 -4.01 -19.26
CA LEU A 621 -18.59 -3.40 -20.54
C LEU A 621 -19.32 -2.06 -20.37
N ALA A 622 -20.30 -1.96 -19.46
CA ALA A 622 -20.98 -0.69 -19.18
C ALA A 622 -20.01 0.39 -18.69
N ARG A 623 -19.03 0.02 -17.85
CA ARG A 623 -17.95 0.91 -17.41
C ARG A 623 -17.13 1.43 -18.58
N SER A 624 -16.73 0.55 -19.51
CA SER A 624 -15.91 0.96 -20.65
C SER A 624 -16.66 1.93 -21.57
N LEU A 625 -17.98 1.72 -21.77
CA LEU A 625 -18.87 2.58 -22.55
C LEU A 625 -19.08 3.96 -21.90
N TYR A 626 -19.29 4.01 -20.59
CA TYR A 626 -19.61 5.24 -19.87
C TYR A 626 -18.48 6.28 -19.94
N ARG A 627 -17.22 5.81 -19.98
CA ARG A 627 -16.01 6.65 -20.05
C ARG A 627 -15.88 7.49 -21.33
N GLN A 628 -16.61 7.18 -22.41
CA GLN A 628 -16.57 7.88 -23.71
C GLN A 628 -15.15 8.12 -24.25
N SER A 629 -14.56 7.07 -24.84
CA SER A 629 -13.21 7.11 -25.42
C SER A 629 -13.24 7.16 -26.95
N ASP A 630 -12.08 7.35 -27.58
CA ASP A 630 -11.94 7.33 -29.05
C ASP A 630 -11.67 5.92 -29.57
N VAL A 631 -10.92 5.14 -28.79
CA VAL A 631 -10.55 3.76 -29.08
C VAL A 631 -11.10 2.84 -27.99
N TYR A 632 -11.81 1.79 -28.39
CA TYR A 632 -12.35 0.77 -27.50
C TYR A 632 -11.66 -0.57 -27.74
N LEU A 633 -10.97 -1.07 -26.72
CA LEU A 633 -10.34 -2.39 -26.69
C LEU A 633 -11.24 -3.33 -25.89
N LEU A 634 -11.78 -4.35 -26.54
CA LEU A 634 -12.73 -5.29 -25.97
C LEU A 634 -12.12 -6.70 -26.00
N ASP A 635 -11.64 -7.18 -24.85
CA ASP A 635 -11.03 -8.49 -24.71
C ASP A 635 -12.08 -9.52 -24.27
N ASP A 636 -12.67 -10.20 -25.24
CA ASP A 636 -13.66 -11.27 -25.09
C ASP A 636 -14.85 -10.98 -24.14
N PRO A 637 -15.53 -9.82 -24.26
CA PRO A 637 -16.61 -9.43 -23.33
C PRO A 637 -17.88 -10.28 -23.45
N LEU A 638 -17.99 -11.15 -24.46
CA LEU A 638 -19.20 -11.91 -24.80
C LEU A 638 -19.17 -13.38 -24.36
N SER A 639 -18.05 -13.89 -23.84
CA SER A 639 -17.88 -15.32 -23.53
C SER A 639 -18.63 -15.80 -22.29
N ALA A 640 -18.86 -14.93 -21.31
CA ALA A 640 -19.51 -15.29 -20.05
C ALA A 640 -21.05 -15.10 -20.05
N VAL A 641 -21.64 -14.76 -21.19
CA VAL A 641 -23.07 -14.42 -21.32
C VAL A 641 -23.78 -15.34 -22.31
N ASP A 642 -25.08 -15.55 -22.09
CA ASP A 642 -25.92 -16.40 -22.95
C ASP A 642 -25.97 -15.88 -24.40
N ALA A 643 -26.19 -16.78 -25.36
CA ALA A 643 -26.20 -16.46 -26.80
C ALA A 643 -27.16 -15.33 -27.19
N HIS A 644 -28.35 -15.26 -26.58
CA HIS A 644 -29.31 -14.18 -26.84
C HIS A 644 -28.79 -12.84 -26.29
N VAL A 645 -28.19 -12.83 -25.10
CA VAL A 645 -27.64 -11.63 -24.47
C VAL A 645 -26.41 -11.15 -25.24
N SER A 646 -25.52 -12.05 -25.66
CA SER A 646 -24.35 -11.70 -26.46
C SER A 646 -24.74 -11.08 -27.81
N LYS A 647 -25.74 -11.62 -28.49
CA LYS A 647 -26.28 -11.03 -29.74
C LYS A 647 -26.83 -9.61 -29.51
N HIS A 648 -27.58 -9.39 -28.44
CA HIS A 648 -28.06 -8.06 -28.07
C HIS A 648 -26.91 -7.09 -27.78
N LEU A 649 -25.90 -7.51 -27.00
CA LEU A 649 -24.73 -6.68 -26.68
C LEU A 649 -23.93 -6.32 -27.94
N PHE A 650 -23.78 -7.25 -28.87
CA PHE A 650 -23.08 -6.99 -30.12
C PHE A 650 -23.84 -5.96 -30.97
N GLN A 651 -25.15 -6.13 -31.16
CA GLN A 651 -25.97 -5.25 -32.01
C GLN A 651 -26.21 -3.87 -31.39
N GLU A 652 -26.70 -3.82 -30.14
CA GLU A 652 -27.08 -2.54 -29.52
C GLU A 652 -25.87 -1.78 -28.96
N CYS A 653 -24.88 -2.48 -28.41
CA CYS A 653 -23.72 -1.83 -27.79
C CYS A 653 -22.56 -1.65 -28.77
N ILE A 654 -22.05 -2.73 -29.38
CA ILE A 654 -20.82 -2.65 -30.20
C ILE A 654 -21.09 -2.00 -31.57
N GLN A 655 -22.20 -2.35 -32.23
CA GLN A 655 -22.53 -1.80 -33.55
C GLN A 655 -23.21 -0.44 -33.48
N ARG A 656 -24.30 -0.31 -32.70
CA ARG A 656 -25.11 0.93 -32.65
C ARG A 656 -24.53 1.98 -31.70
N TYR A 657 -24.40 1.70 -30.41
CA TYR A 657 -23.97 2.70 -29.43
C TYR A 657 -22.55 3.22 -29.69
N LEU A 658 -21.63 2.33 -30.09
CA LEU A 658 -20.25 2.68 -30.43
C LEU A 658 -20.01 2.97 -31.93
N ALA A 659 -21.07 3.20 -32.71
CA ALA A 659 -20.93 3.57 -34.11
C ALA A 659 -20.04 4.82 -34.29
N GLY A 660 -19.13 4.78 -35.27
CA GLY A 660 -18.21 5.88 -35.58
C GLY A 660 -16.99 5.98 -34.65
N LYS A 661 -16.87 5.12 -33.63
CA LYS A 661 -15.65 4.99 -32.80
C LYS A 661 -14.79 3.83 -33.27
N THR A 662 -13.48 3.90 -33.04
CA THR A 662 -12.57 2.79 -33.35
C THR A 662 -12.75 1.70 -32.30
N ARG A 663 -13.05 0.48 -32.76
CA ARG A 663 -13.36 -0.66 -31.88
C ARG A 663 -12.50 -1.85 -32.28
N ILE A 664 -11.84 -2.46 -31.30
CA ILE A 664 -11.05 -3.69 -31.50
C ILE A 664 -11.65 -4.75 -30.58
N LEU A 665 -12.28 -5.76 -31.18
CA LEU A 665 -12.90 -6.87 -30.49
C LEU A 665 -12.01 -8.11 -30.63
N ALA A 666 -11.33 -8.50 -29.56
CA ALA A 666 -10.74 -9.83 -29.48
C ALA A 666 -11.84 -10.81 -29.06
N THR A 667 -12.08 -11.83 -29.88
CA THR A 667 -13.13 -12.82 -29.61
C THR A 667 -12.71 -14.18 -30.14
N HIS A 668 -13.16 -15.22 -29.44
CA HIS A 668 -13.07 -16.60 -29.90
C HIS A 668 -14.32 -17.05 -30.69
N GLN A 669 -15.41 -16.30 -30.59
CA GLN A 669 -16.70 -16.63 -31.20
C GLN A 669 -16.74 -16.11 -32.64
N LEU A 670 -16.77 -17.04 -33.61
CA LEU A 670 -16.65 -16.71 -35.03
C LEU A 670 -17.94 -16.07 -35.61
N GLN A 671 -19.10 -16.33 -35.00
CA GLN A 671 -20.39 -15.77 -35.39
C GLN A 671 -20.44 -14.25 -35.59
N TYR A 672 -19.59 -13.48 -34.89
CA TYR A 672 -19.59 -12.01 -34.94
C TYR A 672 -18.68 -11.43 -36.02
N ILE A 673 -17.85 -12.25 -36.65
CA ILE A 673 -16.85 -11.81 -37.63
C ILE A 673 -17.51 -11.30 -38.93
N LYS A 674 -18.69 -11.80 -39.28
CA LYS A 674 -19.40 -11.38 -40.51
C LYS A 674 -19.74 -9.89 -40.55
N ALA A 675 -19.84 -9.24 -39.40
CA ALA A 675 -20.35 -7.89 -39.27
C ALA A 675 -19.29 -6.88 -38.79
N VAL A 676 -18.01 -7.20 -39.00
CA VAL A 676 -16.86 -6.33 -38.73
C VAL A 676 -16.28 -5.81 -40.04
N ASP A 677 -15.61 -4.65 -39.98
CA ASP A 677 -15.06 -4.00 -41.16
C ASP A 677 -13.75 -4.66 -41.62
N ALA A 678 -12.93 -5.13 -40.67
CA ALA A 678 -11.67 -5.81 -40.97
C ALA A 678 -11.28 -6.81 -39.87
N ILE A 679 -10.47 -7.81 -40.25
CA ILE A 679 -10.10 -8.94 -39.39
C ILE A 679 -8.59 -9.04 -39.28
N ILE A 680 -8.11 -9.29 -38.06
CA ILE A 680 -6.71 -9.50 -37.72
C ILE A 680 -6.55 -10.95 -37.26
N LEU A 681 -5.91 -11.78 -38.09
CA LEU A 681 -5.61 -13.17 -37.75
C LEU A 681 -4.23 -13.27 -37.09
N LEU A 682 -4.24 -13.72 -35.84
CA LEU A 682 -3.03 -13.90 -35.02
C LEU A 682 -2.72 -15.40 -34.87
N GLU A 683 -1.53 -15.81 -35.34
CA GLU A 683 -1.00 -17.17 -35.19
C GLU A 683 0.40 -17.11 -34.61
N GLN A 684 0.65 -17.82 -33.51
CA GLN A 684 1.96 -17.88 -32.83
C GLN A 684 2.58 -16.49 -32.57
N GLY A 685 1.77 -15.50 -32.19
CA GLY A 685 2.26 -14.15 -31.89
C GLY A 685 2.61 -13.29 -33.11
N GLN A 686 2.32 -13.74 -34.33
CA GLN A 686 2.52 -12.99 -35.58
C GLN A 686 1.17 -12.67 -36.24
N ILE A 687 1.08 -11.52 -36.92
CA ILE A 687 -0.05 -11.21 -37.80
C ILE A 687 0.17 -11.94 -39.11
N LYS A 688 -0.66 -12.95 -39.40
CA LYS A 688 -0.63 -13.68 -40.68
C LYS A 688 -1.51 -13.04 -41.72
N TYR A 689 -2.61 -12.43 -41.29
CA TYR A 689 -3.63 -11.93 -42.20
C TYR A 689 -4.31 -10.68 -41.66
N PHE A 690 -4.51 -9.69 -42.54
CA PHE A 690 -5.20 -8.43 -42.25
C PHE A 690 -6.02 -8.02 -43.48
N SER A 691 -7.31 -8.36 -43.51
CA SER A 691 -8.22 -7.95 -44.61
C SER A 691 -9.70 -8.11 -44.21
N ASN A 692 -10.59 -8.01 -45.20
CA ASN A 692 -12.03 -8.19 -45.08
C ASN A 692 -12.41 -9.66 -44.87
N TYR A 693 -13.67 -9.88 -44.49
CA TYR A 693 -14.22 -11.21 -44.21
C TYR A 693 -14.21 -12.18 -45.40
N GLN A 694 -14.52 -11.69 -46.60
CA GLN A 694 -14.56 -12.53 -47.80
C GLN A 694 -13.17 -13.08 -48.12
N ASP A 695 -12.16 -12.21 -48.09
CA ASP A 695 -10.77 -12.56 -48.38
C ASP A 695 -10.19 -13.55 -47.34
N LEU A 696 -10.61 -13.47 -46.07
CA LEU A 696 -10.23 -14.45 -45.04
C LEU A 696 -10.72 -15.87 -45.37
N LEU A 697 -11.95 -16.00 -45.88
CA LEU A 697 -12.53 -17.30 -46.24
C LEU A 697 -11.82 -17.93 -47.43
N GLU A 698 -11.29 -17.11 -48.34
CA GLU A 698 -10.44 -17.58 -49.44
C GLU A 698 -9.08 -18.05 -48.93
N TYR A 699 -8.47 -17.30 -48.01
CA TYR A 699 -7.15 -17.64 -47.44
C TYR A 699 -7.19 -18.89 -46.54
N ARG A 700 -8.25 -19.07 -45.75
CA ARG A 700 -8.42 -20.21 -44.82
C ARG A 700 -9.84 -20.79 -44.92
N PRO A 701 -10.06 -21.78 -45.82
CA PRO A 701 -11.38 -22.39 -45.98
C PRO A 701 -11.87 -23.17 -44.74
N GLU A 702 -10.97 -23.54 -43.82
CA GLU A 702 -11.30 -24.19 -42.55
C GLU A 702 -12.25 -23.37 -41.67
N TYR A 703 -12.12 -22.04 -41.69
CA TYR A 703 -13.05 -21.16 -40.96
C TYR A 703 -14.47 -21.20 -41.55
N ARG A 704 -14.61 -21.49 -42.85
CA ARG A 704 -15.92 -21.65 -43.51
C ARG A 704 -16.69 -22.83 -42.91
N VAL A 705 -16.01 -23.96 -42.68
CA VAL A 705 -16.60 -25.17 -42.08
C VAL A 705 -17.05 -24.89 -40.64
N LEU A 706 -16.21 -24.22 -39.85
CA LEU A 706 -16.53 -23.85 -38.46
C LEU A 706 -17.73 -22.88 -38.36
N LEU A 707 -17.88 -21.99 -39.34
CA LEU A 707 -18.98 -21.02 -39.40
C LEU A 707 -20.31 -21.63 -39.86
N VAL A 708 -20.28 -22.64 -40.74
CA VAL A 708 -21.49 -23.37 -41.17
C VAL A 708 -22.05 -24.20 -40.01
N ALA A 709 -21.17 -24.88 -39.26
CA ALA A 709 -21.54 -25.66 -38.07
C ALA A 709 -22.12 -24.82 -36.90
N GLU A 710 -21.90 -23.50 -36.88
CA GLU A 710 -22.51 -22.60 -35.88
C GLU A 710 -23.89 -22.05 -36.32
N ASN A 711 -24.19 -22.04 -37.63
CA ASN A 711 -25.41 -21.40 -38.17
C ASN A 711 -26.53 -22.39 -38.55
N GLU A 712 -26.22 -23.65 -38.83
CA GLU A 712 -27.20 -24.65 -39.26
C GLU A 712 -27.28 -25.84 -38.29
N LYS A 713 -28.51 -26.32 -38.04
CA LYS A 713 -28.75 -27.65 -37.47
C LYS A 713 -28.68 -28.65 -38.65
N SER A 714 -27.53 -29.26 -38.94
CA SER A 714 -27.47 -30.34 -39.95
C SER A 714 -26.23 -31.24 -39.87
N ASP A 715 -26.48 -32.51 -40.18
CA ASP A 715 -25.69 -33.69 -40.61
C ASP A 715 -24.48 -34.23 -39.80
N GLU A 716 -24.54 -35.53 -39.46
CA GLU A 716 -23.58 -36.29 -38.64
C GLU A 716 -22.14 -36.33 -39.20
N SER A 717 -21.96 -36.26 -40.51
CA SER A 717 -20.63 -36.34 -41.15
C SER A 717 -19.82 -35.03 -41.06
N ASP A 718 -20.49 -33.88 -41.02
CA ASP A 718 -19.85 -32.57 -40.83
C ASP A 718 -19.56 -32.31 -39.34
N ILE A 719 -20.33 -32.92 -38.43
CA ILE A 719 -20.10 -32.86 -36.98
C ILE A 719 -18.75 -33.49 -36.61
N GLU A 720 -18.37 -34.63 -37.20
CA GLU A 720 -17.15 -35.35 -36.85
C GLU A 720 -15.86 -34.60 -37.28
N LYS A 721 -15.88 -34.01 -38.49
CA LYS A 721 -14.82 -33.08 -38.96
C LYS A 721 -14.76 -31.83 -38.09
N THR A 722 -15.91 -31.26 -37.73
CA THR A 722 -15.99 -30.08 -36.86
C THR A 722 -15.48 -30.37 -35.44
N ILE A 723 -15.74 -31.56 -34.89
CA ILE A 723 -15.22 -31.98 -33.58
C ILE A 723 -13.70 -32.13 -33.60
N ASN A 724 -13.13 -32.73 -34.65
CA ASN A 724 -11.68 -32.87 -34.77
C ASN A 724 -10.97 -31.53 -34.94
N ILE A 725 -11.54 -30.63 -35.74
CA ILE A 725 -11.05 -29.26 -35.87
C ILE A 725 -11.18 -28.52 -34.53
N ARG A 726 -12.35 -28.53 -33.88
CA ARG A 726 -12.56 -27.92 -32.54
C ARG A 726 -11.60 -28.47 -31.47
N ARG A 727 -11.29 -29.78 -31.50
CA ARG A 727 -10.26 -30.38 -30.64
C ARG A 727 -8.88 -29.80 -30.93
N GLN A 728 -8.49 -29.59 -32.18
CA GLN A 728 -7.24 -28.89 -32.51
C GLN A 728 -7.25 -27.42 -32.04
N PHE A 729 -8.38 -26.71 -32.20
CA PHE A 729 -8.55 -25.32 -31.73
C PHE A 729 -8.54 -25.16 -30.19
N SER A 730 -8.77 -26.24 -29.43
CA SER A 730 -8.79 -26.25 -27.96
C SER A 730 -7.60 -26.99 -27.31
N SER A 731 -6.87 -27.86 -28.03
CA SER A 731 -5.85 -28.76 -27.45
C SER A 731 -4.40 -28.26 -27.47
N SER A 732 -4.11 -27.06 -27.98
CA SER A 732 -2.73 -26.53 -28.04
C SER A 732 -2.19 -25.95 -26.72
N SER A 733 -2.85 -26.16 -25.57
CA SER A 733 -2.46 -25.62 -24.27
C SER A 733 -1.36 -26.40 -23.51
N ASN A 734 -0.94 -27.58 -23.96
CA ASN A 734 -0.13 -28.50 -23.12
C ASN A 734 1.31 -28.78 -23.59
N ARG A 735 1.90 -27.93 -24.46
CA ARG A 735 3.30 -28.11 -24.85
C ARG A 735 4.11 -26.81 -24.72
N VAL A 736 4.35 -26.32 -23.50
CA VAL A 736 5.61 -25.66 -23.07
C VAL A 736 5.69 -25.68 -21.54
N SER A 737 6.89 -26.00 -21.03
CA SER A 737 7.38 -26.02 -19.64
C SER A 737 6.98 -27.23 -18.77
N GLY A 738 7.85 -28.25 -18.84
CA GLY A 738 8.01 -29.19 -17.73
C GLY A 738 8.57 -28.45 -16.52
N PHE A 739 7.69 -28.08 -15.59
CA PHE A 739 8.03 -27.98 -14.18
C PHE A 739 7.26 -29.09 -13.47
N SER A 740 8.02 -30.07 -12.97
CA SER A 740 7.52 -31.14 -12.12
C SER A 740 6.98 -30.54 -10.82
N TYR A 741 5.70 -30.16 -10.81
CA TYR A 741 4.94 -30.05 -9.59
C TYR A 741 4.50 -31.46 -9.22
N SER A 742 5.09 -31.98 -8.15
CA SER A 742 4.60 -33.18 -7.48
C SER A 742 3.12 -32.99 -7.16
N ARG A 743 2.28 -33.73 -7.89
CA ARG A 743 0.91 -34.02 -7.47
C ARG A 743 1.02 -34.78 -6.15
N PHE A 744 0.96 -34.06 -5.03
CA PHE A 744 0.57 -34.64 -3.76
C PHE A 744 -0.88 -35.11 -3.92
N SER A 745 -0.98 -36.40 -4.24
CA SER A 745 -2.19 -37.19 -4.25
C SER A 745 -2.89 -37.06 -2.90
N LEU A 746 -4.04 -36.39 -2.91
CA LEU A 746 -5.02 -36.32 -1.82
C LEU A 746 -5.69 -37.70 -1.53
N THR A 747 -5.20 -38.77 -2.14
CA THR A 747 -5.78 -40.12 -2.07
C THR A 747 -5.16 -41.00 -0.98
N TRP A 748 -4.18 -40.50 -0.20
CA TRP A 748 -3.49 -41.29 0.84
C TRP A 748 -3.97 -41.06 2.29
N ILE A 749 -4.76 -40.01 2.56
CA ILE A 749 -5.20 -39.68 3.94
C ILE A 749 -6.60 -40.23 4.26
N THR A 750 -7.40 -40.59 3.26
CA THR A 750 -8.74 -41.17 3.47
C THR A 750 -8.72 -42.69 3.74
N LEU A 751 -7.65 -43.41 3.42
CA LEU A 751 -7.59 -44.87 3.61
C LEU A 751 -6.92 -45.34 4.92
N THR A 752 -6.17 -44.48 5.60
CA THR A 752 -5.45 -44.87 6.84
C THR A 752 -6.25 -44.68 8.13
N LEU A 753 -7.39 -43.98 8.08
CA LEU A 753 -8.28 -43.77 9.24
C LEU A 753 -9.50 -44.71 9.27
N PHE A 754 -9.79 -45.43 8.17
CA PHE A 754 -10.94 -46.34 8.12
C PHE A 754 -10.62 -47.79 8.50
N ASN A 755 -9.35 -48.15 8.73
CA ASN A 755 -8.93 -49.54 8.94
C ASN A 755 -8.46 -49.86 10.37
N LYS A 756 -8.89 -49.08 11.37
CA LYS A 756 -8.45 -49.27 12.77
C LYS A 756 -9.57 -49.40 13.81
N ASN A 757 -10.79 -49.71 13.38
CA ASN A 757 -11.95 -49.91 14.26
C ASN A 757 -12.68 -51.25 14.07
N ASN A 758 -12.05 -52.27 13.50
CA ASN A 758 -12.57 -53.65 13.53
C ASN A 758 -11.45 -54.64 13.87
N THR A 759 -11.11 -54.68 15.16
CA THR A 759 -10.69 -55.85 15.95
C THR A 759 -10.66 -55.43 17.41
#